data_AF-A0A2K8NX21-F1
#
_entry.id   AF-A0A2K8NX21-F1
#
_cell.length_a   1.000
_cell.length_b   1.000
_cell.length_c   1.000
_cell.angle_alpha   90.00
_cell.angle_beta   90.00
_cell.angle_gamma   90.00
#
_symmetry.space_group_name_H-M   'P 1'
#
loop_
_entity.id
_entity.type
_entity.pdbx_description
1 polymer ?
#
loop_
_entity_poly.entity_id
_entity_poly.type
_entity_poly.pdbx_seq_one_letter_code
_entity_poly.pdbx_strand_id
1 'polypeptide(L)'
;MNKHNKHELLVHNILEKIGGFNNVKDVYHCATRMRLALHDPNIPVVEELKTITNLKGALWSNGELQLIIGPDVSIVTEIFKKEIAKTPKKNLNEFEIHYENKNIKQNVAWYKRFIKSISAIFGPLIPFLIGVGLLMAFQQLLIRSGLGSDSTIKDAVLGKDYNVFDLVLNIIASTGFKMMGVIALWSTVRYLGGKTPIAIALGLIMVSPIIPIDGIKLFELGNWEIILKPFHSTILAFILIGVVIAYFQKIMEKYLNSTVNFLLNPFLSLFIGGLLAFFVFGPVMGVVESSLLTAFNWFMGLPFGIGALIVGLTWQPLVVLGVHNILFFAAVTALGQPGANPSIFLAAAFAAAWAQMGATIGVALRSRKATDKSAAVAAAVPGIISGPTESCIYAVNLPRLIPFITGVLAGGIGAWAIGIFGVGLNNLAGLGGIVGFLAYTDKLVYAIIIDLSAFALGIILTVLLWKEEKNEKTLATITTRSFAKEEFLKSKIDFNANELIHLLKHLKNNKNYEEAIKRLEFLKIILEKYDQELTNKINQFIDNLQNKNLDKKLINEIIQKAKLIQSEDQSNLNQIYLDIQAELKNLKILKTELKKYGKSKLVVKNNLEFKLKKLLEKQEDHDAKSFNKNQKLINSNEANKSIVVNSFKNKDSQLDKIQNLETKIKTITTDIENSRLYLSEITEKYYQNFEKQVEKVELIKNKDLSKFKALYFNDIHKLEISEKLINPKVALNQK
;
A
#
# COMPACT_ATOMS: atom_id res chain seq x y z
N MET A 1 21.60 34.46 21.11
CA MET A 1 20.90 33.64 20.09
C MET A 1 20.97 32.18 20.49
N ASN A 2 19.86 31.45 20.53
CA ASN A 2 19.87 29.99 20.70
C ASN A 2 20.67 29.33 19.56
N LYS A 3 21.38 28.23 19.87
CA LYS A 3 22.23 27.49 18.92
C LYS A 3 21.47 27.08 17.64
N HIS A 4 20.16 26.83 17.77
CA HIS A 4 19.24 26.51 16.64
C HIS A 4 19.04 27.69 15.67
N ASN A 5 18.77 28.91 16.17
CA ASN A 5 18.61 30.11 15.32
C ASN A 5 19.90 30.46 14.56
N LYS A 6 21.07 30.11 15.11
CA LYS A 6 22.37 30.36 14.48
C LYS A 6 22.55 29.52 13.20
N HIS A 7 22.13 28.25 13.21
CA HIS A 7 22.25 27.36 12.06
C HIS A 7 21.20 27.65 10.97
N GLU A 8 19.99 28.06 11.36
CA GLU A 8 18.94 28.48 10.41
C GLU A 8 19.33 29.74 9.63
N LEU A 9 19.90 30.73 10.31
CA LEU A 9 20.43 31.93 9.65
C LEU A 9 21.60 31.62 8.69
N LEU A 10 22.47 30.68 9.09
CA LEU A 10 23.55 30.22 8.22
C LEU A 10 23.00 29.57 6.94
N VAL A 11 21.99 28.70 7.06
CA VAL A 11 21.31 28.08 5.91
C VAL A 11 20.67 29.14 5.01
N HIS A 12 19.98 30.12 5.58
CA HIS A 12 19.32 31.19 4.82
C HIS A 12 20.33 32.03 4.03
N ASN A 13 21.41 32.46 4.66
CA ASN A 13 22.47 33.25 4.02
C ASN A 13 23.19 32.45 2.91
N ILE A 14 23.41 31.14 3.12
CA ILE A 14 23.97 30.28 2.07
C ILE A 14 23.01 30.20 0.89
N LEU A 15 21.72 29.97 1.11
CA LEU A 15 20.72 29.85 0.05
C LEU A 15 20.62 31.12 -0.80
N GLU A 16 20.63 32.28 -0.19
CA GLU A 16 20.59 33.57 -0.90
C GLU A 16 21.77 33.71 -1.87
N LYS A 17 22.98 33.35 -1.42
CA LYS A 17 24.22 33.50 -2.18
C LYS A 17 24.48 32.43 -3.24
N ILE A 18 23.71 31.34 -3.25
CA ILE A 18 23.84 30.27 -4.26
C ILE A 18 22.71 30.29 -5.30
N GLY A 19 21.84 31.32 -5.33
CA GLY A 19 20.71 31.39 -6.27
C GLY A 19 19.41 30.74 -5.77
N GLY A 20 19.28 30.56 -4.46
CA GLY A 20 18.10 30.00 -3.80
C GLY A 20 17.96 28.49 -3.92
N PHE A 21 16.87 27.96 -3.34
CA PHE A 21 16.52 26.53 -3.39
C PHE A 21 16.50 25.95 -4.80
N ASN A 22 16.22 26.80 -5.78
CA ASN A 22 16.06 26.39 -7.16
C ASN A 22 17.35 25.98 -7.84
N ASN A 23 18.49 26.43 -7.32
CA ASN A 23 19.80 26.15 -7.88
C ASN A 23 20.47 24.93 -7.22
N VAL A 24 19.89 24.33 -6.18
CA VAL A 24 20.47 23.15 -5.52
C VAL A 24 19.96 21.88 -6.20
N LYS A 25 20.87 21.14 -6.85
CA LYS A 25 20.61 19.83 -7.47
C LYS A 25 20.68 18.71 -6.43
N ASP A 26 21.70 18.73 -5.60
CA ASP A 26 21.87 17.79 -4.50
C ASP A 26 22.66 18.44 -3.37
N VAL A 27 22.43 17.96 -2.15
CA VAL A 27 23.16 18.38 -0.98
C VAL A 27 23.48 17.18 -0.10
N TYR A 28 24.75 17.04 0.21
CA TYR A 28 25.22 16.04 1.16
C TYR A 28 26.41 16.61 1.94
N HIS A 29 26.89 15.87 2.92
CA HIS A 29 28.02 16.31 3.72
C HIS A 29 29.00 15.18 3.95
N CYS A 30 30.26 15.55 4.11
CA CYS A 30 31.28 14.69 4.71
C CYS A 30 31.52 15.13 6.16
N ALA A 31 32.67 14.78 6.75
CA ALA A 31 32.95 15.05 8.15
C ALA A 31 32.98 16.55 8.53
N THR A 32 33.36 17.45 7.62
CA THR A 32 33.49 18.89 7.92
C THR A 32 32.97 19.84 6.83
N ARG A 33 32.53 19.30 5.68
CA ARG A 33 32.11 20.10 4.52
C ARG A 33 30.73 19.70 4.02
N MET A 34 29.90 20.69 3.78
CA MET A 34 28.64 20.54 3.07
C MET A 34 28.93 20.71 1.58
N ARG A 35 28.50 19.74 0.78
CA ARG A 35 28.71 19.67 -0.66
C ARG A 35 27.39 19.96 -1.34
N LEU A 36 27.41 20.96 -2.20
CA LEU A 36 26.28 21.37 -3.00
C LEU A 36 26.61 21.05 -4.45
N ALA A 37 25.87 20.11 -5.02
CA ALA A 37 25.76 20.03 -6.46
C ALA A 37 24.74 21.08 -6.88
N LEU A 38 25.13 21.99 -7.76
CA LEU A 38 24.26 23.07 -8.21
C LEU A 38 23.82 22.84 -9.65
N HIS A 39 22.63 23.34 -10.00
CA HIS A 39 22.13 23.33 -11.37
C HIS A 39 22.92 24.29 -12.26
N ASP A 40 23.24 25.47 -11.74
CA ASP A 40 24.10 26.47 -12.37
C ASP A 40 25.27 26.80 -11.43
N PRO A 41 26.49 26.34 -11.76
CA PRO A 41 27.68 26.59 -10.95
C PRO A 41 28.22 28.02 -11.07
N ASN A 42 27.67 28.87 -11.95
CA ASN A 42 28.14 30.24 -12.14
C ASN A 42 27.46 31.26 -11.22
N ILE A 43 26.34 30.89 -10.59
CA ILE A 43 25.58 31.81 -9.71
C ILE A 43 26.33 32.11 -8.40
N PRO A 44 26.95 31.13 -7.70
CA PRO A 44 27.65 31.43 -6.46
C PRO A 44 29.03 32.03 -6.70
N VAL A 45 29.26 33.22 -6.12
CA VAL A 45 30.59 33.83 -6.04
C VAL A 45 31.27 33.33 -4.75
N VAL A 46 32.36 32.56 -4.90
CA VAL A 46 33.04 31.88 -3.78
C VAL A 46 33.57 32.86 -2.75
N GLU A 47 34.07 34.00 -3.20
CA GLU A 47 34.58 35.08 -2.37
C GLU A 47 33.48 35.67 -1.48
N GLU A 48 32.26 35.83 -2.00
CA GLU A 48 31.11 36.30 -1.22
C GLU A 48 30.65 35.26 -0.20
N LEU A 49 30.66 33.98 -0.55
CA LEU A 49 30.29 32.91 0.37
C LEU A 49 31.22 32.87 1.59
N LYS A 50 32.52 33.14 1.40
CA LYS A 50 33.51 33.22 2.50
C LYS A 50 33.22 34.34 3.51
N THR A 51 32.41 35.34 3.15
CA THR A 51 32.03 36.44 4.06
C THR A 51 30.90 36.08 5.03
N ILE A 52 30.22 34.94 4.82
CA ILE A 52 29.11 34.50 5.66
C ILE A 52 29.61 34.13 7.07
N THR A 53 29.05 34.78 8.09
CA THR A 53 29.40 34.53 9.49
C THR A 53 29.13 33.06 9.87
N ASN A 54 30.15 32.38 10.41
CA ASN A 54 30.15 30.94 10.76
C ASN A 54 30.38 29.95 9.61
N LEU A 55 30.70 30.43 8.40
CA LEU A 55 31.31 29.62 7.37
C LEU A 55 32.84 29.77 7.45
N LYS A 56 33.58 28.67 7.59
CA LYS A 56 35.05 28.70 7.68
C LYS A 56 35.73 28.81 6.31
N GLY A 57 35.00 28.56 5.24
CA GLY A 57 35.48 28.71 3.88
C GLY A 57 34.50 28.13 2.84
N ALA A 58 34.70 28.50 1.59
CA ALA A 58 34.01 27.94 0.43
C ALA A 58 35.03 27.70 -0.69
N LEU A 59 34.87 26.62 -1.45
CA LEU A 59 35.70 26.31 -2.62
C LEU A 59 34.96 25.42 -3.61
N TRP A 60 35.36 25.48 -4.87
CA TRP A 60 34.94 24.51 -5.89
C TRP A 60 35.91 23.33 -5.92
N SER A 61 35.37 22.10 -5.89
CA SER A 61 36.16 20.88 -6.05
C SER A 61 35.31 19.77 -6.64
N ASN A 62 35.83 19.11 -7.68
CA ASN A 62 35.16 18.03 -8.41
C ASN A 62 33.75 18.39 -8.92
N GLY A 63 33.56 19.64 -9.38
CA GLY A 63 32.26 20.10 -9.91
C GLY A 63 31.21 20.43 -8.85
N GLU A 64 31.57 20.44 -7.56
CA GLU A 64 30.68 20.76 -6.45
C GLU A 64 31.19 21.96 -5.66
N LEU A 65 30.25 22.76 -5.14
CA LEU A 65 30.54 23.83 -4.21
C LEU A 65 30.67 23.22 -2.81
N GLN A 66 31.88 23.27 -2.24
CA GLN A 66 32.17 22.76 -0.90
C GLN A 66 32.22 23.90 0.10
N LEU A 67 31.29 23.89 1.04
CA LEU A 67 31.17 24.84 2.14
C LEU A 67 31.77 24.21 3.41
N ILE A 68 32.87 24.79 3.90
CA ILE A 68 33.58 24.34 5.09
C ILE A 68 32.88 24.91 6.33
N ILE A 69 32.07 24.09 6.99
CA ILE A 69 31.27 24.48 8.16
C ILE A 69 31.95 23.99 9.45
N GLY A 70 32.63 22.85 9.39
CA GLY A 70 33.25 22.20 10.54
C GLY A 70 32.33 21.15 11.18
N PRO A 71 32.43 20.89 12.49
CA PRO A 71 31.77 19.75 13.14
C PRO A 71 30.24 19.85 13.16
N ASP A 72 29.65 21.01 12.89
CA ASP A 72 28.19 21.18 12.86
C ASP A 72 27.59 20.89 11.46
N VAL A 73 28.40 20.43 10.49
CA VAL A 73 27.99 20.27 9.09
C VAL A 73 26.77 19.36 8.91
N SER A 74 26.67 18.25 9.66
CA SER A 74 25.53 17.32 9.54
C SER A 74 24.22 17.98 9.93
N ILE A 75 24.23 18.74 11.03
CA ILE A 75 23.06 19.50 11.52
C ILE A 75 22.68 20.59 10.53
N VAL A 76 23.67 21.35 10.03
CA VAL A 76 23.41 22.42 9.05
C VAL A 76 22.88 21.84 7.75
N THR A 77 23.42 20.72 7.27
CA THR A 77 22.92 20.02 6.08
C THR A 77 21.51 19.47 6.28
N GLU A 78 21.16 18.95 7.47
CA GLU A 78 19.79 18.53 7.75
C GLU A 78 18.80 19.69 7.77
N ILE A 79 19.17 20.83 8.38
CA ILE A 79 18.34 22.04 8.35
C ILE A 79 18.20 22.54 6.91
N PHE A 80 19.30 22.56 6.15
CA PHE A 80 19.32 22.92 4.74
C PHE A 80 18.41 22.02 3.91
N LYS A 81 18.46 20.69 4.12
CA LYS A 81 17.55 19.71 3.51
C LYS A 81 16.10 19.94 3.91
N LYS A 82 15.82 20.21 5.18
CA LYS A 82 14.46 20.51 5.68
C LYS A 82 13.90 21.79 5.07
N GLU A 83 14.71 22.84 4.94
CA GLU A 83 14.31 24.09 4.28
C GLU A 83 14.09 23.90 2.77
N ILE A 84 14.92 23.11 2.10
CA ILE A 84 14.67 22.68 0.71
C ILE A 84 13.36 21.90 0.61
N ALA A 85 13.09 20.96 1.54
CA ALA A 85 11.91 20.11 1.53
C ALA A 85 10.60 20.85 1.84
N LYS A 86 10.65 22.00 2.54
CA LYS A 86 9.50 22.90 2.73
C LYS A 86 9.12 23.66 1.47
N THR A 87 10.03 23.77 0.51
CA THR A 87 9.79 24.43 -0.78
C THR A 87 9.23 23.41 -1.78
N PRO A 88 8.15 23.70 -2.51
CA PRO A 88 7.58 22.74 -3.44
C PRO A 88 8.49 22.57 -4.66
N LYS A 89 9.42 21.60 -4.65
CA LYS A 89 10.15 21.20 -5.86
C LYS A 89 10.20 19.68 -6.09
N LYS A 90 9.73 19.33 -7.30
CA LYS A 90 9.97 18.14 -8.15
C LYS A 90 10.91 17.08 -7.54
N ASN A 91 10.31 16.00 -7.04
CA ASN A 91 11.00 14.81 -6.55
C ASN A 91 11.79 14.10 -7.65
N LEU A 92 13.11 13.99 -7.45
CA LEU A 92 13.94 12.92 -8.00
C LEU A 92 14.00 11.80 -6.95
N ASN A 93 13.56 10.62 -7.34
CA ASN A 93 13.86 9.31 -6.77
C ASN A 93 14.22 9.24 -5.29
N GLU A 94 13.19 9.20 -4.46
CA GLU A 94 13.20 8.30 -3.31
C GLU A 94 11.78 7.79 -3.13
N PHE A 95 11.65 6.46 -3.02
CA PHE A 95 10.45 5.85 -2.43
C PHE A 95 10.50 6.11 -0.91
N GLU A 96 10.67 7.38 -0.52
CA GLU A 96 10.46 7.85 0.84
C GLU A 96 9.01 8.29 0.93
N ILE A 97 8.17 7.36 1.37
CA ILE A 97 6.96 7.75 2.08
C ILE A 97 7.46 8.32 3.40
N HIS A 98 7.77 9.62 3.43
CA HIS A 98 7.82 10.35 4.69
C HIS A 98 6.41 10.30 5.29
N TYR A 99 6.18 9.34 6.18
CA TYR A 99 5.15 9.48 7.18
C TYR A 99 5.60 10.60 8.12
N GLU A 100 5.23 11.85 7.80
CA GLU A 100 5.11 12.85 8.84
C GLU A 100 4.08 12.34 9.84
N ASN A 101 4.56 11.79 10.95
CA ASN A 101 3.79 11.67 12.17
C ASN A 101 3.60 13.07 12.76
N LYS A 102 2.73 13.88 12.14
CA LYS A 102 1.99 14.86 12.94
C LYS A 102 0.97 14.06 13.72
N ASN A 103 1.25 13.95 15.02
CA ASN A 103 0.37 13.39 16.06
C ASN A 103 -0.99 14.10 16.04
N ILE A 104 -1.88 13.71 15.13
CA ILE A 104 -3.30 13.81 15.39
C ILE A 104 -3.60 12.61 16.29
N LYS A 105 -3.77 12.89 17.58
CA LYS A 105 -4.24 11.92 18.58
C LYS A 105 -5.65 11.45 18.22
N GLN A 106 -5.78 10.60 17.21
CA GLN A 106 -6.93 9.74 17.05
C GLN A 106 -6.64 8.42 17.76
N ASN A 107 -7.62 7.94 18.54
CA ASN A 107 -7.64 6.62 19.15
C ASN A 107 -7.73 5.52 18.07
N VAL A 108 -6.69 5.39 17.26
CA VAL A 108 -6.55 4.33 16.28
C VAL A 108 -6.20 3.06 17.04
N ALA A 109 -7.12 2.10 17.03
CA ALA A 109 -6.96 0.80 17.69
C ALA A 109 -5.62 0.14 17.34
N TRP A 110 -5.03 -0.58 18.31
CA TRP A 110 -3.68 -1.16 18.21
C TRP A 110 -3.50 -2.06 16.99
N TYR A 111 -4.52 -2.86 16.62
CA TYR A 111 -4.48 -3.74 15.46
C TYR A 111 -4.37 -2.97 14.13
N LYS A 112 -4.96 -1.77 14.03
CA LYS A 112 -4.82 -0.91 12.84
C LYS A 112 -3.40 -0.34 12.74
N ARG A 113 -2.76 -0.03 13.87
CA ARG A 113 -1.35 0.41 13.92
C ARG A 113 -0.41 -0.72 13.52
N PHE A 114 -0.70 -1.94 13.98
CA PHE A 114 0.02 -3.15 13.60
C PHE A 114 -0.07 -3.41 12.09
N ILE A 115 -1.29 -3.44 11.52
CA ILE A 115 -1.50 -3.62 10.07
C ILE A 115 -0.79 -2.52 9.27
N LYS A 116 -0.87 -1.25 9.72
CA LYS A 116 -0.17 -0.14 9.07
C LYS A 116 1.35 -0.34 9.06
N SER A 117 1.92 -0.82 10.16
CA SER A 117 3.37 -1.09 10.28
C SER A 117 3.78 -2.22 9.34
N ILE A 118 3.02 -3.32 9.33
CA ILE A 118 3.22 -4.44 8.41
C ILE A 118 3.11 -3.98 6.96
N SER A 119 2.10 -3.20 6.58
CA SER A 119 1.97 -2.68 5.23
C SER A 119 3.13 -1.75 4.84
N ALA A 120 3.66 -0.97 5.78
CA ALA A 120 4.80 -0.08 5.51
C ALA A 120 6.13 -0.83 5.36
N ILE A 121 6.31 -1.92 6.12
CA ILE A 121 7.47 -2.80 6.04
C ILE A 121 7.39 -3.66 4.77
N PHE A 122 6.28 -4.35 4.50
CA PHE A 122 6.17 -5.27 3.38
C PHE A 122 5.79 -4.61 2.06
N GLY A 123 5.23 -3.39 2.07
CA GLY A 123 4.84 -2.67 0.86
C GLY A 123 5.93 -2.59 -0.22
N PRO A 124 7.16 -2.15 0.11
CA PRO A 124 8.29 -2.16 -0.82
C PRO A 124 8.79 -3.55 -1.22
N LEU A 125 8.51 -4.59 -0.42
CA LEU A 125 8.90 -5.96 -0.72
C LEU A 125 7.97 -6.57 -1.78
N ILE A 126 6.73 -6.10 -1.94
CA ILE A 126 5.74 -6.72 -2.83
C ILE A 126 6.28 -6.93 -4.26
N PRO A 127 6.86 -5.92 -4.96
CA PRO A 127 7.39 -6.14 -6.31
C PRO A 127 8.52 -7.16 -6.35
N PHE A 128 9.38 -7.16 -5.34
CA PHE A 128 10.47 -8.13 -5.19
C PHE A 128 9.92 -9.55 -4.99
N LEU A 129 8.96 -9.73 -4.08
CA LEU A 129 8.32 -11.02 -3.81
C LEU A 129 7.59 -11.58 -5.03
N ILE A 130 6.90 -10.72 -5.80
CA ILE A 130 6.26 -11.11 -7.05
C ILE A 130 7.31 -11.56 -8.08
N GLY A 131 8.39 -10.80 -8.25
CA GLY A 131 9.47 -11.14 -9.19
C GLY A 131 10.15 -12.46 -8.84
N VAL A 132 10.56 -12.62 -7.58
CA VAL A 132 11.19 -13.84 -7.08
C VAL A 132 10.23 -15.04 -7.17
N GLY A 133 8.98 -14.88 -6.75
CA GLY A 133 7.98 -15.94 -6.83
C GLY A 133 7.69 -16.40 -8.27
N LEU A 134 7.64 -15.48 -9.23
CA LEU A 134 7.48 -15.80 -10.66
C LEU A 134 8.72 -16.52 -11.23
N LEU A 135 9.93 -16.11 -10.83
CA LEU A 135 11.16 -16.79 -11.24
C LEU A 135 11.24 -18.21 -10.70
N MET A 136 10.88 -18.41 -9.42
CA MET A 136 10.76 -19.74 -8.83
C MET A 136 9.69 -20.58 -9.53
N ALA A 137 8.53 -19.99 -9.86
CA ALA A 137 7.48 -20.68 -10.61
C ALA A 137 7.94 -21.11 -12.00
N PHE A 138 8.63 -20.22 -12.70
CA PHE A 138 9.19 -20.50 -14.02
C PHE A 138 10.25 -21.59 -13.96
N GLN A 139 11.16 -21.54 -12.98
CA GLN A 139 12.14 -22.60 -12.77
C GLN A 139 11.46 -23.95 -12.54
N GLN A 140 10.46 -24.01 -11.66
CA GLN A 140 9.74 -25.24 -11.39
C GLN A 140 9.03 -25.76 -12.65
N LEU A 141 8.44 -24.88 -13.46
CA LEU A 141 7.84 -25.28 -14.74
C LEU A 141 8.86 -25.91 -15.69
N LEU A 142 10.07 -25.37 -15.77
CA LEU A 142 11.14 -25.94 -16.61
C LEU A 142 11.61 -27.30 -16.09
N ILE A 143 11.86 -27.42 -14.78
CA ILE A 143 12.26 -28.69 -14.15
C ILE A 143 11.19 -29.76 -14.39
N ARG A 144 9.92 -29.40 -14.27
CA ARG A 144 8.81 -30.37 -14.37
C ARG A 144 8.41 -30.72 -15.81
N SER A 145 8.66 -29.84 -16.77
CA SER A 145 8.46 -30.14 -18.20
C SER A 145 9.59 -30.98 -18.80
N GLY A 146 10.64 -31.28 -18.01
CA GLY A 146 11.84 -31.97 -18.48
C GLY A 146 12.77 -31.08 -19.31
N LEU A 147 12.46 -29.78 -19.41
CA LEU A 147 13.28 -28.80 -20.12
C LEU A 147 14.42 -28.23 -19.25
N GLY A 148 14.42 -28.52 -17.95
CA GLY A 148 15.49 -28.22 -17.02
C GLY A 148 15.64 -29.31 -15.96
N SER A 149 16.73 -29.25 -15.20
CA SER A 149 17.06 -30.23 -14.15
C SER A 149 17.32 -29.54 -12.81
N ASP A 150 17.09 -30.25 -11.70
CA ASP A 150 17.35 -29.70 -10.38
C ASP A 150 18.83 -29.87 -9.99
N SER A 151 19.57 -28.77 -10.02
CA SER A 151 20.99 -28.70 -9.64
C SER A 151 21.25 -28.82 -8.12
N THR A 152 20.19 -28.95 -7.30
CA THR A 152 20.31 -29.07 -5.83
C THR A 152 20.17 -30.49 -5.30
N ILE A 153 20.01 -31.48 -6.19
CA ILE A 153 20.03 -32.90 -5.82
C ILE A 153 21.40 -33.26 -5.23
N LYS A 154 21.40 -33.95 -4.11
CA LYS A 154 22.62 -34.41 -3.44
C LYS A 154 23.39 -35.34 -4.39
N ASP A 155 24.69 -35.11 -4.55
CA ASP A 155 25.58 -35.85 -5.46
C ASP A 155 25.35 -35.65 -6.97
N ALA A 156 24.56 -34.65 -7.36
CA ALA A 156 24.36 -34.31 -8.76
C ALA A 156 25.68 -33.85 -9.43
N VAL A 157 25.96 -34.36 -10.62
CA VAL A 157 27.18 -34.08 -11.38
C VAL A 157 26.86 -33.15 -12.56
N LEU A 158 27.57 -32.01 -12.63
CA LEU A 158 27.48 -31.07 -13.75
C LEU A 158 27.84 -31.76 -15.07
N GLY A 159 26.96 -31.65 -16.05
CA GLY A 159 27.10 -32.29 -17.36
C GLY A 159 26.52 -33.70 -17.45
N LYS A 160 26.08 -34.29 -16.33
CA LYS A 160 25.39 -35.59 -16.27
C LYS A 160 23.96 -35.44 -15.77
N ASP A 161 23.78 -34.80 -14.62
CA ASP A 161 22.49 -34.70 -13.93
C ASP A 161 21.85 -33.30 -14.09
N TYR A 162 22.65 -32.28 -14.40
CA TYR A 162 22.19 -30.92 -14.68
C TYR A 162 23.20 -30.17 -15.57
N ASN A 163 22.77 -29.10 -16.23
CA ASN A 163 23.64 -28.26 -17.06
C ASN A 163 23.91 -26.88 -16.42
N VAL A 164 24.78 -26.07 -17.06
CA VAL A 164 25.12 -24.73 -16.56
C VAL A 164 23.90 -23.80 -16.53
N PHE A 165 22.97 -23.94 -17.48
CA PHE A 165 21.73 -23.17 -17.50
C PHE A 165 20.85 -23.49 -16.29
N ASP A 166 20.71 -24.76 -15.94
CA ASP A 166 19.96 -25.22 -14.75
C ASP A 166 20.55 -24.67 -13.45
N LEU A 167 21.88 -24.64 -13.34
CA LEU A 167 22.58 -24.06 -12.20
C LEU A 167 22.33 -22.55 -12.09
N VAL A 168 22.51 -21.82 -13.18
CA VAL A 168 22.29 -20.35 -13.21
C VAL A 168 20.83 -20.02 -12.91
N LEU A 169 19.90 -20.78 -13.49
CA LEU A 169 18.47 -20.62 -13.24
C LEU A 169 18.14 -20.88 -11.76
N ASN A 170 18.72 -21.91 -11.15
CA ASN A 170 18.56 -22.19 -9.72
C ASN A 170 19.13 -21.08 -8.85
N ILE A 171 20.30 -20.53 -9.18
CA ILE A 171 20.86 -19.36 -8.48
C ILE A 171 19.90 -18.17 -8.56
N ILE A 172 19.41 -17.84 -9.75
CA ILE A 172 18.49 -16.70 -9.97
C ILE A 172 17.19 -16.88 -9.16
N ALA A 173 16.60 -18.07 -9.21
CA ALA A 173 15.33 -18.37 -8.56
C ALA A 173 15.46 -18.49 -7.03
N SER A 174 16.52 -19.14 -6.52
CA SER A 174 16.67 -19.43 -5.09
C SER A 174 17.29 -18.28 -4.27
N THR A 175 18.14 -17.46 -4.88
CA THR A 175 18.85 -16.38 -4.16
C THR A 175 17.90 -15.31 -3.65
N GLY A 176 16.90 -14.92 -4.45
CA GLY A 176 15.92 -13.91 -4.05
C GLY A 176 15.17 -14.30 -2.78
N PHE A 177 14.77 -15.57 -2.65
CA PHE A 177 14.09 -16.05 -1.45
C PHE A 177 15.03 -16.10 -0.24
N LYS A 178 16.25 -16.61 -0.41
CA LYS A 178 17.29 -16.63 0.64
C LYS A 178 17.64 -15.23 1.16
N MET A 179 17.50 -14.19 0.33
CA MET A 179 17.78 -12.79 0.66
C MET A 179 16.55 -12.00 1.12
N MET A 180 15.36 -12.60 1.19
CA MET A 180 14.12 -11.91 1.59
C MET A 180 14.24 -11.21 2.94
N GLY A 181 14.96 -11.82 3.90
CA GLY A 181 15.28 -11.21 5.19
C GLY A 181 16.06 -9.91 5.08
N VAL A 182 17.04 -9.82 4.17
CA VAL A 182 17.85 -8.61 3.95
C VAL A 182 16.96 -7.44 3.51
N ILE A 183 16.03 -7.70 2.59
CA ILE A 183 15.09 -6.68 2.11
C ILE A 183 14.11 -6.28 3.23
N ALA A 184 13.68 -7.22 4.07
CA ALA A 184 12.83 -6.93 5.22
C ALA A 184 13.55 -6.07 6.28
N LEU A 185 14.83 -6.33 6.57
CA LEU A 185 15.67 -5.53 7.45
C LEU A 185 15.84 -4.11 6.89
N TRP A 186 16.20 -3.99 5.61
CA TRP A 186 16.27 -2.69 4.92
C TRP A 186 14.96 -1.92 5.04
N SER A 187 13.83 -2.56 4.74
CA SER A 187 12.52 -1.90 4.76
C SER A 187 12.09 -1.51 6.17
N THR A 188 12.42 -2.32 7.18
CA THR A 188 12.15 -2.02 8.59
C THR A 188 12.94 -0.80 9.06
N VAL A 189 14.25 -0.77 8.78
CA VAL A 189 15.11 0.37 9.14
C VAL A 189 14.68 1.63 8.38
N ARG A 190 14.33 1.51 7.10
CA ARG A 190 13.78 2.61 6.30
C ARG A 190 12.48 3.15 6.90
N TYR A 191 11.53 2.26 7.23
CA TYR A 191 10.25 2.65 7.84
C TYR A 191 10.43 3.39 9.17
N LEU A 192 11.40 2.94 9.97
CA LEU A 192 11.74 3.57 11.23
C LEU A 192 12.63 4.79 11.05
N GLY A 193 13.09 5.15 9.85
CA GLY A 193 13.95 6.32 9.63
C GLY A 193 15.36 6.17 10.20
N GLY A 194 15.94 4.97 10.09
CA GLY A 194 17.36 4.71 10.32
C GLY A 194 18.18 4.67 9.04
N LYS A 195 19.48 4.41 9.15
CA LYS A 195 20.45 4.40 8.05
C LYS A 195 20.39 3.09 7.27
N THR A 196 19.75 3.14 6.10
CA THR A 196 19.43 1.95 5.29
C THR A 196 20.63 1.20 4.67
N PRO A 197 21.76 1.83 4.28
CA PRO A 197 22.91 1.07 3.76
C PRO A 197 23.53 0.13 4.80
N ILE A 198 23.56 0.57 6.07
CA ILE A 198 24.03 -0.24 7.19
C ILE A 198 23.11 -1.43 7.43
N ALA A 199 21.80 -1.25 7.27
CA ALA A 199 20.82 -2.32 7.38
C ALA A 199 21.04 -3.41 6.32
N ILE A 200 21.32 -3.02 5.07
CA ILE A 200 21.63 -3.98 3.99
C ILE A 200 22.91 -4.74 4.31
N ALA A 201 23.98 -4.03 4.70
CA ALA A 201 25.25 -4.66 5.05
C ALA A 201 25.10 -5.65 6.22
N LEU A 202 24.36 -5.27 7.28
CA LEU A 202 24.05 -6.17 8.38
C LEU A 202 23.23 -7.38 7.92
N GLY A 203 22.27 -7.19 7.03
CA GLY A 203 21.48 -8.30 6.49
C GLY A 203 22.33 -9.29 5.70
N LEU A 204 23.27 -8.79 4.89
CA LEU A 204 24.23 -9.64 4.16
C LEU A 204 25.16 -10.40 5.11
N ILE A 205 25.58 -9.78 6.21
CA ILE A 205 26.34 -10.46 7.27
C ILE A 205 25.52 -11.63 7.85
N MET A 206 24.23 -11.42 8.13
CA MET A 206 23.34 -12.46 8.70
C MET A 206 23.10 -13.66 7.79
N VAL A 207 23.22 -13.50 6.46
CA VAL A 207 23.08 -14.58 5.46
C VAL A 207 24.41 -15.01 4.85
N SER A 208 25.52 -14.66 5.50
CA SER A 208 26.86 -14.86 4.94
C SER A 208 27.12 -16.33 4.59
N PRO A 209 27.62 -16.64 3.37
CA PRO A 209 27.99 -17.99 2.97
C PRO A 209 29.25 -18.50 3.68
N ILE A 210 29.92 -17.65 4.46
CA ILE A 210 31.04 -18.04 5.33
C ILE A 210 30.55 -18.97 6.45
N ILE A 211 29.29 -18.84 6.86
CA ILE A 211 28.70 -19.69 7.88
C ILE A 211 28.29 -21.03 7.22
N PRO A 212 28.76 -22.18 7.73
CA PRO A 212 28.32 -23.48 7.24
C PRO A 212 26.80 -23.60 7.30
N ILE A 213 26.19 -24.22 6.28
CA ILE A 213 24.73 -24.40 6.19
C ILE A 213 24.21 -25.25 7.37
N ASP A 214 24.97 -26.28 7.75
CA ASP A 214 24.66 -27.15 8.89
C ASP A 214 24.84 -26.43 10.25
N GLY A 215 25.51 -25.28 10.22
CA GLY A 215 25.80 -24.43 11.37
C GLY A 215 27.00 -24.87 12.19
N ILE A 216 27.35 -24.03 13.16
CA ILE A 216 28.45 -24.26 14.11
C ILE A 216 27.85 -24.30 15.51
N LYS A 217 28.03 -25.42 16.20
CA LYS A 217 27.61 -25.56 17.61
C LYS A 217 28.39 -24.56 18.46
N LEU A 218 27.69 -23.67 19.17
CA LEU A 218 28.29 -22.65 20.02
C LEU A 218 28.45 -23.16 21.45
N PHE A 219 27.33 -23.54 22.08
CA PHE A 219 27.29 -24.07 23.44
C PHE A 219 25.97 -24.82 23.67
N GLU A 220 25.89 -25.57 24.76
CA GLU A 220 24.67 -26.25 25.22
C GLU A 220 24.08 -25.50 26.40
N LEU A 221 22.75 -25.33 26.40
CA LEU A 221 22.02 -24.78 27.54
C LEU A 221 21.01 -25.85 28.03
N GLY A 222 21.45 -26.72 28.93
CA GLY A 222 20.70 -27.92 29.30
C GLY A 222 20.61 -28.88 28.12
N ASN A 223 19.39 -29.30 27.74
CA ASN A 223 19.17 -30.19 26.59
C ASN A 223 19.10 -29.45 25.23
N TRP A 224 19.38 -28.15 25.20
CA TRP A 224 19.23 -27.32 24.01
C TRP A 224 20.59 -27.05 23.38
N GLU A 225 20.79 -27.54 22.16
CA GLU A 225 21.98 -27.22 21.37
C GLU A 225 21.80 -25.87 20.69
N ILE A 226 22.65 -24.90 21.03
CA ILE A 226 22.65 -23.59 20.39
C ILE A 226 23.63 -23.61 19.22
N ILE A 227 23.08 -23.51 18.01
CA ILE A 227 23.84 -23.59 16.76
C ILE A 227 23.80 -22.24 16.06
N LEU A 228 24.97 -21.73 15.69
CA LEU A 228 25.12 -20.57 14.81
C LEU A 228 24.88 -21.02 13.37
N LYS A 229 23.79 -20.56 12.77
CA LYS A 229 23.41 -20.84 11.38
C LYS A 229 23.22 -19.54 10.59
N PRO A 230 23.39 -19.56 9.27
CA PRO A 230 22.97 -18.42 8.45
C PRO A 230 21.45 -18.25 8.57
N PHE A 231 20.98 -17.00 8.68
CA PHE A 231 19.55 -16.67 8.81
C PHE A 231 18.82 -16.77 7.46
N HIS A 232 18.90 -17.92 6.79
CA HIS A 232 18.14 -18.15 5.58
C HIS A 232 16.65 -18.26 5.93
N SER A 233 15.81 -17.49 5.23
CA SER A 233 14.35 -17.62 5.26
C SER A 233 13.66 -17.28 6.60
N THR A 234 14.36 -16.63 7.55
CA THR A 234 13.83 -16.24 8.88
C THR A 234 13.54 -14.73 8.97
N ILE A 235 12.53 -14.26 8.23
CA ILE A 235 12.19 -12.82 8.10
C ILE A 235 12.05 -12.11 9.46
N LEU A 236 11.49 -12.76 10.48
CA LEU A 236 11.26 -12.15 11.79
C LEU A 236 12.55 -11.70 12.48
N ALA A 237 13.62 -12.49 12.39
CA ALA A 237 14.91 -12.13 12.98
C ALA A 237 15.43 -10.81 12.36
N PHE A 238 15.27 -10.64 11.04
CA PHE A 238 15.63 -9.41 10.32
C PHE A 238 14.75 -8.22 10.69
N ILE A 239 13.45 -8.43 10.92
CA ILE A 239 12.57 -7.34 11.38
C ILE A 239 12.98 -6.91 12.79
N LEU A 240 13.14 -7.86 13.72
CA LEU A 240 13.48 -7.55 15.11
C LEU A 240 14.84 -6.84 15.23
N ILE A 241 15.88 -7.35 14.55
CA ILE A 241 17.20 -6.69 14.53
C ILE A 241 17.11 -5.32 13.85
N GLY A 242 16.26 -5.18 12.83
CA GLY A 242 16.01 -3.89 12.17
C GLY A 242 15.37 -2.86 13.08
N VAL A 243 14.42 -3.27 13.92
CA VAL A 243 13.84 -2.40 14.95
C VAL A 243 14.92 -1.95 15.94
N VAL A 244 15.69 -2.89 16.48
CA VAL A 244 16.75 -2.61 17.46
C VAL A 244 17.79 -1.66 16.87
N ILE A 245 18.29 -1.94 15.68
CA ILE A 245 19.33 -1.14 15.04
C ILE A 245 18.82 0.24 14.61
N ALA A 246 17.58 0.35 14.11
CA ALA A 246 17.03 1.66 13.77
C ALA A 246 16.93 2.58 14.99
N TYR A 247 16.50 2.06 16.15
CA TYR A 247 16.48 2.85 17.39
C TYR A 247 17.88 3.14 17.90
N PHE A 248 18.80 2.17 17.84
CA PHE A 248 20.19 2.35 18.24
C PHE A 248 20.89 3.46 17.43
N GLN A 249 20.68 3.48 16.10
CA GLN A 249 21.20 4.51 15.21
C GLN A 249 20.70 5.91 15.60
N LYS A 250 19.41 6.05 15.92
CA LYS A 250 18.81 7.32 16.35
C LYS A 250 19.29 7.78 17.72
N ILE A 251 19.50 6.85 18.64
CA ILE A 251 20.07 7.15 19.96
C ILE A 251 21.47 7.72 19.79
N MET A 252 22.31 7.09 18.96
CA MET A 252 23.63 7.61 18.65
C MET A 252 23.59 8.99 17.99
N GLU A 253 22.68 9.22 17.03
CA GLU A 253 22.48 10.56 16.44
C GLU A 253 22.07 11.61 17.47
N LYS A 254 21.29 11.22 18.49
CA LYS A 254 20.84 12.12 19.55
C LYS A 254 21.96 12.49 20.54
N TYR A 255 22.82 11.54 20.90
CA TYR A 255 23.81 11.72 21.97
C TYR A 255 25.24 11.99 21.48
N LEU A 256 25.60 11.58 20.26
CA LEU A 256 26.93 11.78 19.69
C LEU A 256 26.98 13.07 18.86
N ASN A 257 28.11 13.77 18.92
CA ASN A 257 28.37 14.89 18.00
C ASN A 257 28.55 14.37 16.56
N SER A 258 28.48 15.26 15.56
CA SER A 258 28.50 14.88 14.14
C SER A 258 29.71 14.03 13.74
N THR A 259 30.91 14.37 14.22
CA THR A 259 32.15 13.67 13.83
C THR A 259 32.18 12.27 14.42
N VAL A 260 31.82 12.14 15.70
CA VAL A 260 31.77 10.85 16.39
C VAL A 260 30.63 9.99 15.84
N ASN A 261 29.47 10.58 15.55
CA ASN A 261 28.34 9.88 14.92
C ASN A 261 28.71 9.36 13.52
N PHE A 262 29.42 10.14 12.70
CA PHE A 262 29.83 9.71 11.36
C PHE A 262 30.72 8.44 11.40
N LEU A 263 31.63 8.35 12.37
CA LEU A 263 32.56 7.23 12.52
C LEU A 263 31.93 6.04 13.28
N LEU A 264 31.39 6.29 14.47
CA LEU A 264 30.95 5.24 15.38
C LEU A 264 29.59 4.67 15.02
N ASN A 265 28.68 5.44 14.43
CA ASN A 265 27.34 4.95 14.18
C ASN A 265 27.32 3.77 13.17
N PRO A 266 27.99 3.84 12.00
CA PRO A 266 28.09 2.69 11.11
C PRO A 266 28.83 1.51 11.74
N PHE A 267 29.97 1.77 12.39
CA PHE A 267 30.79 0.75 13.03
C PHE A 267 30.02 -0.01 14.12
N LEU A 268 29.46 0.71 15.10
CA LEU A 268 28.74 0.10 16.22
C LEU A 268 27.44 -0.56 15.77
N SER A 269 26.74 0.00 14.79
CA SER A 269 25.52 -0.63 14.26
C SER A 269 25.80 -1.98 13.62
N LEU A 270 26.90 -2.12 12.86
CA LEU A 270 27.30 -3.41 12.27
C LEU A 270 27.86 -4.36 13.34
N PHE A 271 28.74 -3.87 14.20
CA PHE A 271 29.40 -4.70 15.21
C PHE A 271 28.40 -5.22 16.25
N ILE A 272 27.64 -4.33 16.89
CA ILE A 272 26.63 -4.72 17.89
C ILE A 272 25.48 -5.44 17.20
N GLY A 273 25.06 -4.99 16.00
CA GLY A 273 24.02 -5.67 15.24
C GLY A 273 24.36 -7.11 14.90
N GLY A 274 25.59 -7.37 14.44
CA GLY A 274 26.07 -8.71 14.13
C GLY A 274 26.15 -9.59 15.40
N LEU A 275 26.71 -9.06 16.49
CA LEU A 275 26.78 -9.77 17.76
C LEU A 275 25.39 -10.11 18.29
N LEU A 276 24.46 -9.16 18.31
CA LEU A 276 23.09 -9.40 18.72
C LEU A 276 22.40 -10.42 17.79
N ALA A 277 22.57 -10.31 16.48
CA ALA A 277 21.98 -11.25 15.54
C ALA A 277 22.40 -12.69 15.85
N PHE A 278 23.70 -12.98 15.94
CA PHE A 278 24.18 -14.35 16.10
C PHE A 278 24.19 -14.88 17.53
N PHE A 279 24.49 -14.04 18.53
CA PHE A 279 24.66 -14.49 19.93
C PHE A 279 23.43 -14.22 20.81
N VAL A 280 22.44 -13.48 20.32
CA VAL A 280 21.18 -13.25 21.06
C VAL A 280 19.99 -13.77 20.26
N PHE A 281 19.77 -13.23 19.06
CA PHE A 281 18.61 -13.62 18.25
C PHE A 281 18.72 -15.04 17.71
N GLY A 282 19.91 -15.51 17.32
CA GLY A 282 20.13 -16.91 16.90
C GLY A 282 19.70 -17.92 17.96
N PRO A 283 20.24 -17.86 19.19
CA PRO A 283 19.82 -18.66 20.33
C PRO A 283 18.32 -18.60 20.62
N VAL A 284 17.75 -17.39 20.67
CA VAL A 284 16.32 -17.17 20.92
C VAL A 284 15.49 -17.84 19.83
N MET A 285 15.88 -17.69 18.56
CA MET A 285 15.21 -18.34 17.45
C MET A 285 15.33 -19.85 17.55
N GLY A 286 16.51 -20.41 17.86
CA GLY A 286 16.68 -21.85 18.06
C GLY A 286 15.76 -22.44 19.15
N VAL A 287 15.56 -21.71 20.26
CA VAL A 287 14.59 -22.11 21.30
C VAL A 287 13.16 -22.05 20.78
N VAL A 288 12.79 -20.97 20.08
CA VAL A 288 11.45 -20.83 19.47
C VAL A 288 11.20 -21.95 18.45
N GLU A 289 12.19 -22.28 17.65
CA GLU A 289 12.18 -23.32 16.62
C GLU A 289 11.95 -24.71 17.22
N SER A 290 12.77 -25.10 18.20
CA SER A 290 12.61 -26.40 18.86
C SER A 290 11.30 -26.48 19.63
N SER A 291 10.87 -25.40 20.30
CA SER A 291 9.57 -25.35 20.99
C SER A 291 8.39 -25.52 20.03
N LEU A 292 8.43 -24.82 18.88
CA LEU A 292 7.41 -24.96 17.84
C LEU A 292 7.39 -26.38 17.29
N LEU A 293 8.55 -26.97 16.97
CA LEU A 293 8.62 -28.32 16.43
C LEU A 293 8.05 -29.35 17.41
N THR A 294 8.39 -29.26 18.70
CA THR A 294 7.82 -30.12 19.75
C THR A 294 6.31 -29.95 19.86
N ALA A 295 5.82 -28.71 19.88
CA ALA A 295 4.39 -28.43 19.95
C ALA A 295 3.62 -28.99 18.74
N PHE A 296 4.15 -28.81 17.52
CA PHE A 296 3.53 -29.33 16.31
C PHE A 296 3.55 -30.85 16.22
N ASN A 297 4.65 -31.49 16.63
CA ASN A 297 4.71 -32.95 16.74
C ASN A 297 3.66 -33.47 17.74
N TRP A 298 3.47 -32.78 18.86
CA TRP A 298 2.42 -33.11 19.83
C TRP A 298 1.02 -32.94 19.23
N PHE A 299 0.74 -31.81 18.56
CA PHE A 299 -0.56 -31.59 17.90
C PHE A 299 -0.86 -32.67 16.87
N MET A 300 0.12 -33.08 16.07
CA MET A 300 -0.05 -34.11 15.05
C MET A 300 -0.42 -35.49 15.62
N GLY A 301 -0.19 -35.74 16.92
CA GLY A 301 -0.64 -36.94 17.61
C GLY A 301 -2.12 -36.91 18.07
N LEU A 302 -2.82 -35.76 17.95
CA LEU A 302 -4.21 -35.64 18.38
C LEU A 302 -5.17 -36.39 17.44
N PRO A 303 -6.22 -37.05 17.98
CA PRO A 303 -7.16 -37.84 17.18
C PRO A 303 -8.05 -36.96 16.29
N PHE A 304 -8.81 -37.61 15.40
CA PHE A 304 -9.83 -36.98 14.54
C PHE A 304 -9.30 -35.86 13.62
N GLY A 305 -8.02 -35.88 13.28
CA GLY A 305 -7.39 -34.87 12.42
C GLY A 305 -7.23 -33.50 13.07
N ILE A 306 -7.47 -33.36 14.38
CA ILE A 306 -7.39 -32.07 15.10
C ILE A 306 -6.00 -31.45 14.97
N GLY A 307 -4.94 -32.27 14.97
CA GLY A 307 -3.59 -31.81 14.73
C GLY A 307 -3.43 -31.05 13.40
N ALA A 308 -3.98 -31.62 12.33
CA ALA A 308 -3.95 -31.01 11.01
C ALA A 308 -4.81 -29.73 10.93
N LEU A 309 -5.97 -29.67 11.62
CA LEU A 309 -6.77 -28.46 11.76
C LEU A 309 -5.95 -27.31 12.38
N ILE A 310 -5.22 -27.59 13.48
CA ILE A 310 -4.37 -26.61 14.16
C ILE A 310 -3.25 -26.14 13.21
N VAL A 311 -2.62 -27.05 12.48
CA VAL A 311 -1.64 -26.71 11.44
C VAL A 311 -2.25 -25.76 10.41
N GLY A 312 -3.42 -26.08 9.85
CA GLY A 312 -4.03 -25.24 8.83
C GLY A 312 -4.41 -23.83 9.33
N LEU A 313 -4.91 -23.72 10.57
CA LEU A 313 -5.27 -22.44 11.19
C LEU A 313 -4.05 -21.59 11.56
N THR A 314 -2.88 -22.21 11.80
CA THR A 314 -1.69 -21.50 12.25
C THR A 314 -0.66 -21.28 11.14
N TRP A 315 -0.69 -22.07 10.06
CA TRP A 315 0.31 -22.01 9.00
C TRP A 315 0.46 -20.62 8.39
N GLN A 316 -0.63 -20.02 7.89
CA GLN A 316 -0.60 -18.70 7.25
C GLN A 316 -0.21 -17.57 8.22
N PRO A 317 -0.66 -17.54 9.48
CA PRO A 317 -0.07 -16.68 10.51
C PRO A 317 1.44 -16.88 10.70
N LEU A 318 1.93 -18.12 10.71
CA LEU A 318 3.37 -18.41 10.80
C LEU A 318 4.13 -17.99 9.54
N VAL A 319 3.48 -17.94 8.37
CA VAL A 319 4.03 -17.34 7.15
C VAL A 319 4.22 -15.84 7.31
N VAL A 320 3.23 -15.13 7.88
CA VAL A 320 3.36 -13.69 8.22
C VAL A 320 4.51 -13.45 9.20
N LEU A 321 4.68 -14.36 10.16
CA LEU A 321 5.77 -14.31 11.12
C LEU A 321 7.10 -14.87 10.57
N GLY A 322 7.14 -15.43 9.36
CA GLY A 322 8.36 -15.98 8.77
C GLY A 322 8.98 -17.19 9.49
N VAL A 323 8.32 -17.76 10.51
CA VAL A 323 8.84 -18.91 11.28
C VAL A 323 8.42 -20.27 10.69
N HIS A 324 7.46 -20.28 9.76
CA HIS A 324 6.99 -21.50 9.08
C HIS A 324 8.10 -22.25 8.32
N ASN A 325 9.13 -21.56 7.81
CA ASN A 325 10.21 -22.18 7.04
C ASN A 325 10.98 -23.21 7.86
N ILE A 326 11.15 -22.97 9.18
CA ILE A 326 11.82 -23.94 10.04
C ILE A 326 11.00 -25.23 10.13
N LEU A 327 9.70 -25.10 10.38
CA LEU A 327 8.80 -26.24 10.46
C LEU A 327 8.71 -26.99 9.13
N PHE A 328 8.69 -26.24 8.02
CA PHE A 328 8.72 -26.79 6.67
C PHE A 328 9.97 -27.63 6.42
N PHE A 329 11.16 -27.07 6.66
CA PHE A 329 12.41 -27.78 6.42
C PHE A 329 12.58 -28.98 7.35
N ALA A 330 12.21 -28.86 8.62
CA ALA A 330 12.24 -29.98 9.55
C ALA A 330 11.35 -31.14 9.06
N ALA A 331 10.14 -30.85 8.58
CA ALA A 331 9.23 -31.85 8.03
C ALA A 331 9.73 -32.45 6.70
N VAL A 332 10.35 -31.65 5.84
CA VAL A 332 10.99 -32.11 4.59
C VAL A 332 12.16 -33.04 4.89
N THR A 333 13.03 -32.69 5.85
CA THR A 333 14.14 -33.53 6.28
C THR A 333 13.64 -34.86 6.85
N ALA A 334 12.58 -34.85 7.66
CA ALA A 334 11.98 -36.06 8.20
C ALA A 334 11.40 -36.97 7.09
N LEU A 335 10.75 -36.39 6.07
CA LEU A 335 10.19 -37.13 4.95
C LEU A 335 11.27 -37.71 4.01
N GLY A 336 12.45 -37.10 3.95
CA GLY A 336 13.57 -37.58 3.14
C GLY A 336 14.34 -38.78 3.71
N GLN A 337 14.02 -39.23 4.93
CA GLN A 337 14.67 -40.39 5.54
C GLN A 337 14.16 -41.71 4.93
N PRO A 338 15.02 -42.72 4.71
CA PRO A 338 14.57 -44.03 4.23
C PRO A 338 13.51 -44.65 5.14
N GLY A 339 12.37 -45.05 4.57
CA GLY A 339 11.25 -45.65 5.31
C GLY A 339 10.37 -44.65 6.06
N ALA A 340 10.49 -43.34 5.79
CA ALA A 340 9.63 -42.32 6.38
C ALA A 340 8.15 -42.51 6.00
N ASN A 341 7.26 -42.26 6.97
CA ASN A 341 5.82 -42.25 6.74
C ASN A 341 5.38 -40.99 5.97
N PRO A 342 4.28 -41.06 5.21
CA PRO A 342 3.73 -39.90 4.52
C PRO A 342 3.43 -38.73 5.47
N SER A 343 3.83 -37.52 5.10
CA SER A 343 3.73 -36.34 5.95
C SER A 343 2.37 -35.66 5.82
N ILE A 344 1.48 -35.93 6.79
CA ILE A 344 0.19 -35.23 6.94
C ILE A 344 0.40 -33.74 7.27
N PHE A 345 1.47 -33.42 8.00
CA PHE A 345 1.83 -32.04 8.36
C PHE A 345 2.07 -31.17 7.12
N LEU A 346 2.88 -31.65 6.16
CA LEU A 346 3.15 -30.92 4.92
C LEU A 346 1.89 -30.81 4.04
N ALA A 347 1.06 -31.87 4.00
CA ALA A 347 -0.20 -31.85 3.27
C ALA A 347 -1.18 -30.81 3.85
N ALA A 348 -1.27 -30.72 5.18
CA ALA A 348 -2.06 -29.73 5.90
C ALA A 348 -1.60 -28.29 5.60
N ALA A 349 -0.28 -28.07 5.54
CA ALA A 349 0.30 -26.80 5.14
C ALA A 349 -0.07 -26.41 3.69
N PHE A 350 -0.14 -27.38 2.78
CA PHE A 350 -0.52 -27.14 1.37
C PHE A 350 -1.99 -26.76 1.25
N ALA A 351 -2.89 -27.45 1.95
CA ALA A 351 -4.31 -27.08 2.01
C ALA A 351 -4.50 -25.64 2.51
N ALA A 352 -3.72 -25.24 3.52
CA ALA A 352 -3.73 -23.86 4.01
C ALA A 352 -3.21 -22.84 2.99
N ALA A 353 -2.23 -23.22 2.17
CA ALA A 353 -1.72 -22.38 1.09
C ALA A 353 -2.75 -22.18 -0.03
N TRP A 354 -3.39 -23.25 -0.47
CA TRP A 354 -4.47 -23.22 -1.46
C TRP A 354 -5.65 -22.37 -0.99
N ALA A 355 -6.06 -22.48 0.26
CA ALA A 355 -7.10 -21.63 0.83
C ALA A 355 -6.75 -20.14 0.75
N GLN A 356 -5.49 -19.78 0.96
CA GLN A 356 -5.03 -18.39 0.93
C GLN A 356 -4.98 -17.81 -0.48
N MET A 357 -4.61 -18.63 -1.47
CA MET A 357 -4.73 -18.29 -2.90
C MET A 357 -6.21 -18.11 -3.28
N GLY A 358 -7.09 -18.97 -2.77
CA GLY A 358 -8.53 -18.87 -2.94
C GLY A 358 -9.10 -17.57 -2.39
N ALA A 359 -8.71 -17.18 -1.17
CA ALA A 359 -9.11 -15.90 -0.60
C ALA A 359 -8.66 -14.71 -1.46
N THR A 360 -7.45 -14.78 -2.04
CA THR A 360 -6.92 -13.77 -2.95
C THR A 360 -7.76 -13.64 -4.22
N ILE A 361 -8.14 -14.77 -4.82
CA ILE A 361 -9.06 -14.78 -5.97
C ILE A 361 -10.46 -14.29 -5.57
N GLY A 362 -10.91 -14.59 -4.35
CA GLY A 362 -12.15 -14.04 -3.78
C GLY A 362 -12.15 -12.51 -3.75
N VAL A 363 -11.02 -11.88 -3.42
CA VAL A 363 -10.84 -10.42 -3.54
C VAL A 363 -10.98 -9.97 -4.99
N ALA A 364 -10.36 -10.66 -5.95
CA ALA A 364 -10.45 -10.33 -7.37
C ALA A 364 -11.90 -10.40 -7.91
N LEU A 365 -12.67 -11.40 -7.47
CA LEU A 365 -14.06 -11.59 -7.88
C LEU A 365 -15.00 -10.56 -7.25
N ARG A 366 -14.76 -10.22 -5.97
CA ARG A 366 -15.59 -9.26 -5.22
C ARG A 366 -15.29 -7.81 -5.55
N SER A 367 -14.07 -7.49 -5.95
CA SER A 367 -13.61 -6.13 -6.20
C SER A 367 -14.23 -5.52 -7.45
N ARG A 368 -14.66 -4.25 -7.33
CA ARG A 368 -15.11 -3.40 -8.45
C ARG A 368 -13.99 -2.48 -8.96
N LYS A 369 -12.89 -2.34 -8.21
CA LYS A 369 -11.71 -1.58 -8.62
C LYS A 369 -10.84 -2.42 -9.56
N ALA A 370 -10.61 -1.93 -10.77
CA ALA A 370 -9.78 -2.62 -11.76
C ALA A 370 -8.35 -2.89 -11.25
N THR A 371 -7.80 -2.01 -10.42
CA THR A 371 -6.47 -2.16 -9.80
C THR A 371 -6.39 -3.31 -8.82
N ASP A 372 -7.38 -3.40 -7.93
CA ASP A 372 -7.42 -4.41 -6.88
C ASP A 372 -7.67 -5.77 -7.51
N LYS A 373 -8.53 -5.82 -8.53
CA LYS A 373 -8.76 -7.00 -9.35
C LYS A 373 -7.49 -7.48 -10.05
N SER A 374 -6.79 -6.59 -10.75
CA SER A 374 -5.57 -6.95 -11.47
C SER A 374 -4.45 -7.38 -10.52
N ALA A 375 -4.29 -6.66 -9.41
CA ALA A 375 -3.29 -6.98 -8.39
C ALA A 375 -3.56 -8.33 -7.72
N ALA A 376 -4.83 -8.63 -7.42
CA ALA A 376 -5.22 -9.90 -6.84
C ALA A 376 -4.96 -11.10 -7.77
N VAL A 377 -5.29 -10.97 -9.05
CA VAL A 377 -4.96 -12.02 -10.04
C VAL A 377 -3.45 -12.18 -10.19
N ALA A 378 -2.71 -11.08 -10.33
CA ALA A 378 -1.26 -11.11 -10.47
C ALA A 378 -0.55 -11.72 -9.25
N ALA A 379 -1.08 -11.51 -8.05
CA ALA A 379 -0.54 -12.07 -6.81
C ALA A 379 -0.86 -13.57 -6.63
N ALA A 380 -2.03 -14.02 -7.10
CA ALA A 380 -2.49 -15.40 -6.97
C ALA A 380 -1.82 -16.37 -7.94
N VAL A 381 -1.54 -15.94 -9.18
CA VAL A 381 -0.97 -16.81 -10.24
C VAL A 381 0.34 -17.50 -9.83
N PRO A 382 1.36 -16.81 -9.27
CA PRO A 382 2.58 -17.47 -8.83
C PRO A 382 2.30 -18.52 -7.76
N GLY A 383 1.46 -18.20 -6.78
CA GLY A 383 1.10 -19.14 -5.71
C GLY A 383 0.39 -20.39 -6.23
N ILE A 384 -0.58 -20.23 -7.12
CA ILE A 384 -1.33 -21.37 -7.69
C ILE A 384 -0.39 -22.30 -8.46
N ILE A 385 0.58 -21.75 -9.21
CA ILE A 385 1.48 -22.55 -10.02
C ILE A 385 2.55 -23.22 -9.15
N SER A 386 3.23 -22.47 -8.29
CA SER A 386 4.45 -22.93 -7.61
C SER A 386 4.36 -23.06 -6.09
N GLY A 387 3.31 -22.53 -5.46
CA GLY A 387 3.06 -22.69 -4.02
C GLY A 387 3.35 -21.51 -3.08
N PRO A 388 4.23 -20.53 -3.38
CA PRO A 388 4.47 -19.40 -2.48
C PRO A 388 3.19 -18.60 -2.22
N THR A 389 2.92 -18.31 -0.95
CA THR A 389 1.73 -17.56 -0.53
C THR A 389 2.03 -16.11 -0.17
N GLU A 390 3.31 -15.74 -0.11
CA GLU A 390 3.79 -14.43 0.29
C GLU A 390 3.27 -13.32 -0.64
N SER A 391 3.22 -13.58 -1.95
CA SER A 391 2.62 -12.65 -2.91
C SER A 391 1.14 -12.40 -2.60
N CYS A 392 0.38 -13.45 -2.29
CA CYS A 392 -1.04 -13.38 -1.93
C CYS A 392 -1.26 -12.63 -0.61
N ILE A 393 -0.54 -13.04 0.43
CA ILE A 393 -0.65 -12.50 1.79
C ILE A 393 -0.30 -11.02 1.78
N TYR A 394 0.91 -10.67 1.36
CA TYR A 394 1.40 -9.31 1.55
C TYR A 394 0.84 -8.32 0.53
N ALA A 395 0.59 -8.75 -0.72
CA ALA A 395 0.07 -7.84 -1.74
C ALA A 395 -1.45 -7.60 -1.63
N VAL A 396 -2.21 -8.57 -1.09
CA VAL A 396 -3.68 -8.55 -1.21
C VAL A 396 -4.37 -8.78 0.12
N ASN A 397 -4.12 -9.93 0.76
CA ASN A 397 -4.95 -10.41 1.85
C ASN A 397 -4.66 -9.73 3.19
N LEU A 398 -3.41 -9.58 3.59
CA LEU A 398 -3.04 -9.00 4.89
C LEU A 398 -3.37 -7.50 4.99
N PRO A 399 -3.17 -6.67 3.93
CA PRO A 399 -3.69 -5.30 3.92
C PRO A 399 -5.21 -5.23 4.08
N ARG A 400 -5.92 -6.28 3.65
CA ARG A 400 -7.37 -6.44 3.76
C ARG A 400 -7.67 -7.55 4.77
N LEU A 401 -7.43 -7.30 6.05
CA LEU A 401 -7.47 -8.29 7.14
C LEU A 401 -8.55 -9.40 7.01
N ILE A 402 -9.77 -9.07 6.57
CA ILE A 402 -10.86 -10.05 6.38
C ILE A 402 -10.48 -11.16 5.38
N PRO A 403 -10.09 -10.87 4.12
CA PRO A 403 -9.51 -11.85 3.20
C PRO A 403 -8.40 -12.73 3.79
N PHE A 404 -7.52 -12.17 4.63
CA PHE A 404 -6.52 -12.99 5.31
C PHE A 404 -7.16 -14.00 6.26
N ILE A 405 -8.06 -13.55 7.14
CA ILE A 405 -8.75 -14.41 8.11
C ILE A 405 -9.60 -15.48 7.41
N THR A 406 -10.31 -15.13 6.34
CA THR A 406 -11.15 -16.11 5.61
C THR A 406 -10.32 -17.20 4.96
N GLY A 407 -9.14 -16.88 4.43
CA GLY A 407 -8.20 -17.89 3.93
C GLY A 407 -7.59 -18.74 5.05
N VAL A 408 -7.30 -18.18 6.23
CA VAL A 408 -6.88 -18.97 7.42
C VAL A 408 -7.96 -19.97 7.82
N LEU A 409 -9.22 -19.54 7.93
CA LEU A 409 -10.34 -20.41 8.32
C LEU A 409 -10.57 -21.53 7.29
N ALA A 410 -10.58 -21.18 6.00
CA ALA A 410 -10.68 -22.16 4.93
C ALA A 410 -9.50 -23.15 4.93
N GLY A 411 -8.29 -22.66 5.23
CA GLY A 411 -7.09 -23.46 5.35
C GLY A 411 -7.12 -24.44 6.51
N GLY A 412 -7.64 -24.01 7.66
CA GLY A 412 -7.93 -24.88 8.79
C GLY A 412 -8.88 -26.02 8.43
N ILE A 413 -10.00 -25.71 7.77
CA ILE A 413 -10.99 -26.72 7.36
C ILE A 413 -10.41 -27.69 6.33
N GLY A 414 -9.66 -27.19 5.34
CA GLY A 414 -8.97 -28.02 4.35
C GLY A 414 -7.95 -28.95 5.01
N ALA A 415 -7.12 -28.41 5.90
CA ALA A 415 -6.13 -29.20 6.64
C ALA A 415 -6.79 -30.22 7.59
N TRP A 416 -7.93 -29.90 8.18
CA TRP A 416 -8.68 -30.86 8.98
C TRP A 416 -9.14 -32.06 8.15
N ALA A 417 -9.65 -31.83 6.94
CA ALA A 417 -10.01 -32.89 6.01
C ALA A 417 -8.78 -33.75 5.64
N ILE A 418 -7.62 -33.13 5.38
CA ILE A 418 -6.35 -33.86 5.19
C ILE A 418 -6.07 -34.81 6.36
N GLY A 419 -6.23 -34.33 7.60
CA GLY A 419 -6.05 -35.12 8.81
C GLY A 419 -7.06 -36.27 8.97
N ILE A 420 -8.34 -36.04 8.67
CA ILE A 420 -9.40 -37.06 8.77
C ILE A 420 -9.18 -38.18 7.74
N PHE A 421 -8.87 -37.82 6.49
CA PHE A 421 -8.69 -38.80 5.41
C PHE A 421 -7.28 -39.41 5.39
N GLY A 422 -6.40 -38.96 6.29
CA GLY A 422 -5.01 -39.44 6.39
C GLY A 422 -4.25 -39.26 5.08
N VAL A 423 -4.38 -38.09 4.46
CA VAL A 423 -3.67 -37.74 3.22
C VAL A 423 -2.33 -37.12 3.61
N GLY A 424 -1.23 -37.70 3.15
CA GLY A 424 0.12 -37.22 3.45
C GLY A 424 0.97 -37.12 2.19
N LEU A 425 1.95 -36.21 2.19
CA LEU A 425 2.97 -36.16 1.14
C LEU A 425 3.87 -37.40 1.26
N ASN A 426 4.07 -38.11 0.15
CA ASN A 426 4.85 -39.35 0.10
C ASN A 426 6.33 -39.11 -0.27
N ASN A 427 6.64 -38.01 -0.94
CA ASN A 427 7.99 -37.69 -1.38
C ASN A 427 8.17 -36.16 -1.50
N LEU A 428 9.34 -35.75 -1.97
CA LEU A 428 9.71 -34.33 -2.14
C LEU A 428 9.53 -33.84 -3.59
N ALA A 429 8.90 -34.64 -4.45
CA ALA A 429 8.68 -34.31 -5.87
C ALA A 429 7.59 -33.25 -5.98
N GLY A 430 7.99 -31.99 -5.83
CA GLY A 430 7.12 -30.83 -6.02
C GLY A 430 6.61 -30.33 -4.68
N LEU A 431 7.14 -29.20 -4.24
CA LEU A 431 6.76 -28.59 -2.97
C LEU A 431 5.98 -27.30 -3.23
N GLY A 432 4.69 -27.46 -3.58
CA GLY A 432 3.71 -26.36 -3.59
C GLY A 432 2.97 -26.12 -4.93
N GLY A 433 1.81 -25.47 -4.84
CA GLY A 433 0.95 -25.15 -5.98
C GLY A 433 0.46 -26.40 -6.72
N ILE A 434 0.16 -26.27 -8.01
CA ILE A 434 -0.20 -27.39 -8.89
C ILE A 434 0.92 -28.42 -8.96
N VAL A 435 2.18 -27.97 -8.97
CA VAL A 435 3.36 -28.85 -8.98
C VAL A 435 3.43 -29.70 -7.71
N GLY A 436 2.90 -29.19 -6.60
CA GLY A 436 2.83 -29.86 -5.31
C GLY A 436 2.05 -31.16 -5.33
N PHE A 437 1.14 -31.34 -6.29
CA PHE A 437 0.39 -32.59 -6.40
C PHE A 437 1.26 -33.79 -6.77
N LEU A 438 2.42 -33.57 -7.41
CA LEU A 438 3.35 -34.65 -7.75
C LEU A 438 3.98 -35.32 -6.51
N ALA A 439 3.88 -34.67 -5.34
CA ALA A 439 4.40 -35.20 -4.09
C ALA A 439 3.49 -36.26 -3.44
N TYR A 440 2.28 -36.47 -3.99
CA TYR A 440 1.35 -37.50 -3.54
C TYR A 440 1.41 -38.70 -4.49
N THR A 441 1.74 -39.88 -3.97
CA THR A 441 1.75 -41.13 -4.76
C THR A 441 0.51 -41.97 -4.51
N ASP A 442 0.02 -42.01 -3.27
CA ASP A 442 -1.01 -43.00 -2.88
C ASP A 442 -2.42 -42.41 -2.88
N LYS A 443 -2.56 -41.16 -2.41
CA LYS A 443 -3.86 -40.48 -2.21
C LYS A 443 -3.98 -39.19 -3.02
N LEU A 444 -3.38 -39.16 -4.21
CA LEU A 444 -3.34 -37.99 -5.09
C LEU A 444 -4.72 -37.38 -5.35
N VAL A 445 -5.71 -38.20 -5.71
CA VAL A 445 -7.07 -37.73 -6.02
C VAL A 445 -7.71 -37.06 -4.80
N TYR A 446 -7.55 -37.64 -3.62
CA TYR A 446 -8.05 -37.05 -2.37
C TYR A 446 -7.35 -35.72 -2.07
N ALA A 447 -6.03 -35.63 -2.27
CA ALA A 447 -5.27 -34.40 -2.09
C ALA A 447 -5.80 -33.28 -3.00
N ILE A 448 -5.98 -33.56 -4.30
CA ILE A 448 -6.51 -32.59 -5.27
C ILE A 448 -7.90 -32.11 -4.87
N ILE A 449 -8.79 -33.03 -4.50
CA ILE A 449 -10.16 -32.67 -4.10
C ILE A 449 -10.15 -31.78 -2.86
N ILE A 450 -9.37 -32.12 -1.84
CA ILE A 450 -9.32 -31.37 -0.58
C ILE A 450 -8.69 -29.98 -0.80
N ASP A 451 -7.58 -29.89 -1.51
CA ASP A 451 -6.90 -28.63 -1.77
C ASP A 451 -7.74 -27.68 -2.63
N LEU A 452 -8.40 -28.19 -3.69
CA LEU A 452 -9.33 -27.39 -4.48
C LEU A 452 -10.59 -27.01 -3.69
N SER A 453 -11.05 -27.85 -2.78
CA SER A 453 -12.16 -27.51 -1.88
C SER A 453 -11.75 -26.40 -0.91
N ALA A 454 -10.53 -26.44 -0.36
CA ALA A 454 -9.99 -25.39 0.50
C ALA A 454 -9.84 -24.07 -0.26
N PHE A 455 -9.35 -24.11 -1.50
CA PHE A 455 -9.31 -22.97 -2.42
C PHE A 455 -10.70 -22.40 -2.70
N ALA A 456 -11.67 -23.25 -3.05
CA ALA A 456 -13.05 -22.83 -3.31
C ALA A 456 -13.70 -22.22 -2.06
N LEU A 457 -13.48 -22.81 -0.90
CA LEU A 457 -13.96 -22.30 0.38
C LEU A 457 -13.34 -20.93 0.71
N GLY A 458 -12.03 -20.75 0.45
CA GLY A 458 -11.36 -19.46 0.57
C GLY A 458 -11.99 -18.39 -0.31
N ILE A 459 -12.35 -18.72 -1.56
CA ILE A 459 -13.09 -17.83 -2.46
C ILE A 459 -14.45 -17.47 -1.85
N ILE A 460 -15.24 -18.49 -1.48
CA ILE A 460 -16.62 -18.32 -1.00
C ILE A 460 -16.65 -17.45 0.26
N LEU A 461 -15.87 -17.80 1.28
CA LEU A 461 -15.81 -17.05 2.53
C LEU A 461 -15.39 -15.60 2.29
N THR A 462 -14.42 -15.38 1.41
CA THR A 462 -13.96 -14.02 1.10
C THR A 462 -15.03 -13.22 0.35
N VAL A 463 -15.68 -13.79 -0.67
CA VAL A 463 -16.73 -13.10 -1.43
C VAL A 463 -17.93 -12.73 -0.55
N LEU A 464 -18.27 -13.60 0.42
CA LEU A 464 -19.39 -13.40 1.34
C LEU A 464 -19.07 -12.38 2.45
N LEU A 465 -17.93 -12.56 3.12
CA LEU A 465 -17.60 -11.82 4.34
C LEU A 465 -16.83 -10.52 4.06
N TRP A 466 -16.03 -10.47 2.99
CA TRP A 466 -15.30 -9.26 2.64
C TRP A 466 -16.19 -8.25 1.90
N LYS A 467 -16.14 -7.01 2.38
CA LYS A 467 -16.73 -5.86 1.72
C LYS A 467 -15.60 -4.97 1.25
N GLU A 468 -15.55 -4.74 -0.06
CA GLU A 468 -14.60 -3.78 -0.64
C GLU A 468 -14.80 -2.41 0.01
N GLU A 469 -13.70 -1.79 0.45
CA GLU A 469 -13.75 -0.44 0.99
C GLU A 469 -14.38 0.48 -0.06
N LYS A 470 -15.49 1.10 0.34
CA LYS A 470 -16.27 1.98 -0.54
C LYS A 470 -15.33 3.03 -1.10
N ASN A 471 -15.25 3.09 -2.43
CA ASN A 471 -14.59 4.20 -3.09
C ASN A 471 -15.20 5.50 -2.61
N GLU A 472 -14.38 6.52 -2.61
CA GLU A 472 -14.66 7.81 -2.00
C GLU A 472 -15.79 8.51 -2.78
N LYS A 473 -15.93 8.15 -4.08
CA LYS A 473 -17.10 8.42 -4.92
C LYS A 473 -18.39 7.85 -4.36
N THR A 474 -18.34 6.59 -3.96
CA THR A 474 -19.48 5.84 -3.47
C THR A 474 -19.90 6.40 -2.11
N LEU A 475 -18.94 6.84 -1.30
CA LEU A 475 -19.23 7.55 -0.06
C LEU A 475 -19.90 8.90 -0.34
N ALA A 476 -19.33 9.76 -1.20
CA ALA A 476 -19.95 11.05 -1.56
C ALA A 476 -21.39 10.88 -2.08
N THR A 477 -21.59 9.91 -2.99
CA THR A 477 -22.93 9.61 -3.53
C THR A 477 -23.91 9.12 -2.45
N ILE A 478 -23.44 8.31 -1.49
CA ILE A 478 -24.27 7.81 -0.39
C ILE A 478 -24.59 8.96 0.58
N THR A 479 -23.62 9.80 0.92
CA THR A 479 -23.79 10.95 1.82
C THR A 479 -24.82 11.93 1.25
N THR A 480 -24.70 12.31 -0.03
CA THR A 480 -25.68 13.18 -0.69
C THR A 480 -27.05 12.51 -0.83
N ARG A 481 -27.14 11.22 -1.15
CA ARG A 481 -28.43 10.49 -1.18
C ARG A 481 -29.07 10.36 0.20
N SER A 482 -28.27 10.17 1.23
CA SER A 482 -28.75 10.08 2.62
C SER A 482 -29.32 11.43 3.05
N PHE A 483 -28.61 12.53 2.75
CA PHE A 483 -29.09 13.89 2.97
C PHE A 483 -30.41 14.15 2.23
N ALA A 484 -30.41 13.89 0.92
CA ALA A 484 -31.57 14.10 0.07
C ALA A 484 -32.78 13.27 0.52
N LYS A 485 -32.57 12.03 0.98
CA LYS A 485 -33.62 11.15 1.52
C LYS A 485 -34.08 11.59 2.92
N GLU A 486 -33.17 12.02 3.78
CA GLU A 486 -33.52 12.45 5.15
C GLU A 486 -34.36 13.74 5.13
N GLU A 487 -34.01 14.70 4.28
CA GLU A 487 -34.76 15.95 4.14
C GLU A 487 -36.08 15.73 3.37
N PHE A 488 -36.10 14.88 2.34
CA PHE A 488 -37.33 14.52 1.63
C PHE A 488 -38.35 13.78 2.50
N LEU A 489 -37.92 12.83 3.34
CA LEU A 489 -38.82 12.02 4.18
C LEU A 489 -39.33 12.77 5.44
N LYS A 490 -38.69 13.87 5.85
CA LYS A 490 -39.13 14.70 6.98
C LYS A 490 -40.26 15.67 6.62
N SER A 491 -40.59 15.81 5.34
CA SER A 491 -41.82 16.47 4.83
C SER A 491 -43.08 15.60 5.00
N LYS A 492 -43.22 14.93 6.15
CA LYS A 492 -44.28 13.91 6.37
C LYS A 492 -45.69 14.50 6.28
N ILE A 493 -45.86 15.78 6.61
CA ILE A 493 -47.15 16.50 6.60
C ILE A 493 -47.66 16.70 5.17
N ASP A 494 -46.82 17.26 4.29
CA ASP A 494 -47.18 17.53 2.89
C ASP A 494 -47.35 16.24 2.06
N PHE A 495 -46.60 15.18 2.39
CA PHE A 495 -46.81 13.86 1.79
C PHE A 495 -48.21 13.31 2.14
N ASN A 496 -48.59 13.36 3.42
CA ASN A 496 -49.89 12.90 3.88
C ASN A 496 -51.05 13.77 3.38
N ALA A 497 -50.85 15.10 3.28
CA ALA A 497 -51.82 16.01 2.68
C ALA A 497 -52.04 15.72 1.18
N ASN A 498 -50.98 15.41 0.44
CA ASN A 498 -51.09 14.99 -0.97
C ASN A 498 -51.69 13.60 -1.13
N GLU A 499 -51.37 12.65 -0.26
CA GLU A 499 -51.98 11.33 -0.24
C GLU A 499 -53.49 11.41 0.03
N LEU A 500 -53.90 12.28 0.97
CA LEU A 500 -55.30 12.62 1.21
C LEU A 500 -55.98 13.16 -0.07
N ILE A 501 -55.36 14.14 -0.74
CA ILE A 501 -55.90 14.70 -2.00
C ILE A 501 -56.01 13.61 -3.08
N HIS A 502 -55.02 12.74 -3.20
CA HIS A 502 -55.01 11.66 -4.20
C HIS A 502 -56.12 10.63 -3.93
N LEU A 503 -56.27 10.19 -2.67
CA LEU A 503 -57.36 9.30 -2.24
C LEU A 503 -58.74 9.90 -2.57
N LEU A 504 -58.96 11.17 -2.23
CA LEU A 504 -60.22 11.86 -2.48
C LEU A 504 -60.54 12.03 -3.97
N LYS A 505 -59.54 12.26 -4.81
CA LYS A 505 -59.70 12.30 -6.27
C LYS A 505 -59.97 10.92 -6.86
N HIS A 506 -59.27 9.89 -6.40
CA HIS A 506 -59.44 8.52 -6.88
C HIS A 506 -60.82 7.97 -6.52
N LEU A 507 -61.36 8.34 -5.35
CA LEU A 507 -62.72 7.99 -4.92
C LEU A 507 -63.83 8.58 -5.79
N LYS A 508 -63.55 9.66 -6.55
CA LYS A 508 -64.50 10.17 -7.56
C LYS A 508 -64.71 9.17 -8.71
N ASN A 509 -63.71 8.34 -9.00
CA ASN A 509 -63.68 7.45 -10.15
C ASN A 509 -63.78 5.96 -9.79
N ASN A 510 -63.46 5.57 -8.54
CA ASN A 510 -63.40 4.17 -8.13
C ASN A 510 -64.06 3.98 -6.75
N LYS A 511 -65.06 3.09 -6.64
CA LYS A 511 -65.98 2.97 -5.50
C LYS A 511 -65.54 1.94 -4.44
N ASN A 512 -64.23 1.78 -4.22
CA ASN A 512 -63.72 0.90 -3.17
C ASN A 512 -63.64 1.66 -1.83
N TYR A 513 -64.79 1.79 -1.16
CA TYR A 513 -64.96 2.65 0.01
C TYR A 513 -64.31 2.09 1.30
N GLU A 514 -64.27 0.77 1.48
CA GLU A 514 -63.73 0.16 2.71
C GLU A 514 -62.23 0.41 2.89
N GLU A 515 -61.44 0.21 1.83
CA GLU A 515 -60.00 0.47 1.85
C GLU A 515 -59.68 1.96 1.97
N ALA A 516 -60.52 2.80 1.38
CA ALA A 516 -60.39 4.25 1.47
C ALA A 516 -60.67 4.79 2.87
N ILE A 517 -61.69 4.27 3.57
CA ILE A 517 -62.02 4.67 4.94
C ILE A 517 -60.83 4.37 5.87
N LYS A 518 -60.26 3.16 5.80
CA LYS A 518 -59.08 2.80 6.61
C LYS A 518 -57.89 3.75 6.40
N ARG A 519 -57.63 4.14 5.15
CA ARG A 519 -56.55 5.08 4.83
C ARG A 519 -56.86 6.51 5.28
N LEU A 520 -58.12 6.95 5.16
CA LEU A 520 -58.57 8.26 5.65
C LEU A 520 -58.47 8.35 7.18
N GLU A 521 -58.83 7.29 7.91
CA GLU A 521 -58.65 7.22 9.37
C GLU A 521 -57.18 7.32 9.79
N PHE A 522 -56.29 6.65 9.06
CA PHE A 522 -54.85 6.75 9.30
C PHE A 522 -54.31 8.17 9.03
N LEU A 523 -54.67 8.76 7.89
CA LEU A 523 -54.25 10.12 7.52
C LEU A 523 -54.82 11.17 8.48
N LYS A 524 -56.04 10.96 8.99
CA LYS A 524 -56.68 11.80 10.00
C LYS A 524 -55.82 11.94 11.24
N ILE A 525 -55.39 10.82 11.83
CA ILE A 525 -54.59 10.79 13.07
C ILE A 525 -53.30 11.62 12.90
N ILE A 526 -52.73 11.62 11.70
CA ILE A 526 -51.50 12.37 11.42
C ILE A 526 -51.79 13.87 11.21
N LEU A 527 -52.88 14.21 10.52
CA LEU A 527 -53.26 15.59 10.18
C LEU A 527 -53.99 16.34 11.31
N GLU A 528 -54.54 15.63 12.30
CA GLU A 528 -55.21 16.17 13.49
C GLU A 528 -54.33 17.13 14.29
N LYS A 529 -53.02 16.89 14.29
CA LYS A 529 -52.04 17.76 14.97
C LYS A 529 -51.83 19.11 14.30
N TYR A 530 -52.38 19.34 13.10
CA TYR A 530 -52.05 20.47 12.24
C TYR A 530 -53.27 21.34 11.88
N ASP A 531 -54.41 20.72 11.57
CA ASP A 531 -55.66 21.47 11.33
C ASP A 531 -56.85 20.65 11.85
N GLN A 532 -57.41 21.12 12.97
CA GLN A 532 -58.54 20.49 13.65
C GLN A 532 -59.83 20.60 12.83
N GLU A 533 -60.00 21.68 12.06
CA GLU A 533 -61.16 21.89 11.21
C GLU A 533 -61.10 21.01 9.95
N LEU A 534 -59.93 20.81 9.36
CA LEU A 534 -59.71 19.81 8.30
C LEU A 534 -60.04 18.41 8.80
N THR A 535 -59.62 18.08 10.01
CA THR A 535 -59.86 16.77 10.65
C THR A 535 -61.35 16.54 10.88
N ASN A 536 -62.09 17.56 11.31
CA ASN A 536 -63.55 17.50 11.44
C ASN A 536 -64.22 17.24 10.09
N LYS A 537 -63.76 17.89 9.01
CA LYS A 537 -64.27 17.63 7.66
C LYS A 537 -63.93 16.22 7.16
N ILE A 538 -62.75 15.69 7.48
CA ILE A 538 -62.38 14.29 7.17
C ILE A 538 -63.30 13.30 7.93
N ASN A 539 -63.60 13.55 9.21
CA ASN A 539 -64.57 12.73 9.96
C ASN A 539 -65.95 12.75 9.30
N GLN A 540 -66.47 13.93 9.01
CA GLN A 540 -67.77 14.10 8.34
C GLN A 540 -67.79 13.38 6.98
N PHE A 541 -66.66 13.37 6.27
CA PHE A 541 -66.54 12.66 5.01
C PHE A 541 -66.47 11.14 5.17
N ILE A 542 -65.79 10.63 6.20
CA ILE A 542 -65.78 9.19 6.55
C ILE A 542 -67.22 8.72 6.86
N ASP A 543 -67.97 9.48 7.66
CA ASP A 543 -69.37 9.17 8.01
C ASP A 543 -70.28 9.15 6.77
N ASN A 544 -70.08 10.09 5.84
CA ASN A 544 -70.80 10.12 4.56
C ASN A 544 -70.45 8.89 3.68
N LEU A 545 -69.18 8.49 3.65
CA LEU A 545 -68.74 7.32 2.89
C LEU A 545 -69.26 5.99 3.47
N GLN A 546 -69.38 5.86 4.79
CA GLN A 546 -70.00 4.69 5.43
C GLN A 546 -71.46 4.52 5.00
N ASN A 547 -72.17 5.63 4.79
CA ASN A 547 -73.53 5.66 4.25
C ASN A 547 -73.59 5.59 2.71
N LYS A 548 -72.46 5.25 2.04
CA LYS A 548 -72.29 5.20 0.58
C LYS A 548 -72.65 6.49 -0.16
N ASN A 549 -72.64 7.63 0.54
CA ASN A 549 -72.96 8.94 -0.02
C ASN A 549 -71.67 9.69 -0.36
N LEU A 550 -71.55 10.09 -1.62
CA LEU A 550 -70.34 10.70 -2.16
C LEU A 550 -70.56 12.22 -2.31
N ASP A 551 -70.35 12.96 -1.22
CA ASP A 551 -70.51 14.41 -1.22
C ASP A 551 -69.34 15.09 -1.97
N LYS A 552 -69.60 15.41 -3.23
CA LYS A 552 -68.63 16.08 -4.12
C LYS A 552 -68.26 17.48 -3.64
N LYS A 553 -69.15 18.17 -2.91
CA LYS A 553 -68.90 19.50 -2.36
C LYS A 553 -67.91 19.41 -1.21
N LEU A 554 -68.15 18.49 -0.26
CA LEU A 554 -67.27 18.23 0.87
C LEU A 554 -65.88 17.75 0.42
N ILE A 555 -65.80 16.89 -0.60
CA ILE A 555 -64.50 16.49 -1.19
C ILE A 555 -63.72 17.69 -1.70
N ASN A 556 -64.37 18.61 -2.42
CA ASN A 556 -63.70 19.78 -2.96
C ASN A 556 -63.23 20.72 -1.83
N GLU A 557 -64.00 20.86 -0.76
CA GLU A 557 -63.61 21.63 0.42
C GLU A 557 -62.42 21.02 1.17
N ILE A 558 -62.41 19.69 1.36
CA ILE A 558 -61.28 18.98 1.98
C ILE A 558 -60.04 19.09 1.10
N ILE A 559 -60.17 18.94 -0.23
CA ILE A 559 -59.05 19.13 -1.16
C ILE A 559 -58.54 20.57 -1.12
N GLN A 560 -59.41 21.58 -1.06
CA GLN A 560 -58.98 22.97 -0.96
C GLN A 560 -58.23 23.24 0.34
N LYS A 561 -58.72 22.76 1.48
CA LYS A 561 -58.02 22.90 2.75
C LYS A 561 -56.71 22.09 2.81
N ALA A 562 -56.71 20.85 2.34
CA ALA A 562 -55.49 20.05 2.26
C ALA A 562 -54.42 20.66 1.33
N LYS A 563 -54.84 21.42 0.30
CA LYS A 563 -53.91 22.21 -0.54
C LYS A 563 -53.33 23.44 0.15
N LEU A 564 -54.03 23.99 1.15
CA LEU A 564 -53.53 25.08 1.99
C LEU A 564 -52.53 24.57 3.02
N ILE A 565 -52.57 23.27 3.35
CA ILE A 565 -51.50 22.56 4.06
C ILE A 565 -50.38 22.26 3.04
N GLN A 566 -49.69 23.31 2.62
CA GLN A 566 -48.39 23.25 1.99
C GLN A 566 -47.49 24.13 2.83
N SER A 567 -46.42 23.58 3.39
CA SER A 567 -45.38 24.48 3.90
C SER A 567 -44.76 25.21 2.69
N GLU A 568 -44.74 26.55 2.68
CA GLU A 568 -44.01 27.34 1.67
C GLU A 568 -42.55 26.86 1.54
N ASP A 569 -42.01 26.32 2.63
CA ASP A 569 -40.70 25.67 2.72
C ASP A 569 -40.50 24.48 1.77
N GLN A 570 -41.56 23.69 1.47
CA GLN A 570 -41.39 22.42 0.76
C GLN A 570 -41.21 22.57 -0.74
N SER A 571 -41.81 23.59 -1.37
CA SER A 571 -41.54 23.92 -2.78
C SER A 571 -40.06 24.26 -2.97
N ASN A 572 -39.53 25.07 -2.05
CA ASN A 572 -38.11 25.46 -2.03
C ASN A 572 -37.20 24.27 -1.76
N LEU A 573 -37.54 23.39 -0.81
CA LEU A 573 -36.78 22.16 -0.55
C LEU A 573 -36.82 21.15 -1.71
N ASN A 574 -37.96 21.00 -2.38
CA ASN A 574 -38.09 20.13 -3.55
C ASN A 574 -37.21 20.64 -4.70
N GLN A 575 -37.16 21.96 -4.90
CA GLN A 575 -36.29 22.56 -5.90
C GLN A 575 -34.81 22.34 -5.55
N ILE A 576 -34.42 22.53 -4.28
CA ILE A 576 -33.06 22.24 -3.80
C ILE A 576 -32.72 20.76 -3.98
N TYR A 577 -33.66 19.84 -3.75
CA TYR A 577 -33.47 18.42 -3.99
C TYR A 577 -33.23 18.10 -5.47
N LEU A 578 -34.00 18.70 -6.38
CA LEU A 578 -33.81 18.55 -7.83
C LEU A 578 -32.44 19.10 -8.26
N ASP A 579 -32.02 20.23 -7.69
CA ASP A 579 -30.71 20.82 -7.92
C ASP A 579 -29.59 19.87 -7.45
N ILE A 580 -29.72 19.28 -6.25
CA ILE A 580 -28.77 18.28 -5.73
C ILE A 580 -28.74 17.03 -6.62
N GLN A 581 -29.87 16.58 -7.15
CA GLN A 581 -29.90 15.47 -8.10
C GLN A 581 -29.22 15.81 -9.44
N ALA A 582 -29.35 17.05 -9.91
CA ALA A 582 -28.64 17.52 -11.09
C ALA A 582 -27.12 17.57 -10.85
N GLU A 583 -26.69 18.06 -9.68
CA GLU A 583 -25.27 18.07 -9.28
C GLU A 583 -24.68 16.66 -9.15
N LEU A 584 -25.47 15.68 -8.66
CA LEU A 584 -25.07 14.27 -8.63
C LEU A 584 -24.79 13.68 -10.02
N LYS A 585 -25.51 14.13 -11.06
CA LYS A 585 -25.20 13.75 -12.45
C LYS A 585 -23.86 14.35 -12.88
N ASN A 586 -23.61 15.60 -12.50
CA ASN A 586 -22.37 16.31 -12.80
C ASN A 586 -21.15 15.65 -12.10
N LEU A 587 -21.31 15.07 -10.91
CA LEU A 587 -20.27 14.26 -10.23
C LEU A 587 -19.83 13.01 -11.03
N LYS A 588 -20.60 12.57 -12.03
CA LYS A 588 -20.13 11.57 -13.00
C LYS A 588 -19.13 12.14 -14.00
N ILE A 589 -19.31 13.40 -14.42
CA ILE A 589 -18.41 14.13 -15.32
C ILE A 589 -17.05 14.30 -14.67
N LEU A 590 -17.02 14.75 -13.40
CA LEU A 590 -15.78 14.88 -12.62
C LEU A 590 -14.98 13.55 -12.59
N LYS A 591 -15.65 12.40 -12.41
CA LYS A 591 -14.98 11.08 -12.46
C LYS A 591 -14.37 10.78 -13.83
N THR A 592 -15.09 11.13 -14.90
CA THR A 592 -14.62 10.87 -16.27
C THR A 592 -13.40 11.74 -16.58
N GLU A 593 -13.40 12.99 -16.12
CA GLU A 593 -12.27 13.89 -16.24
C GLU A 593 -11.08 13.41 -15.39
N LEU A 594 -11.29 13.07 -14.12
CA LEU A 594 -10.27 12.49 -13.24
C LEU A 594 -9.59 11.26 -13.87
N LYS A 595 -10.37 10.31 -14.40
CA LYS A 595 -9.85 9.13 -15.11
C LYS A 595 -9.00 9.46 -16.35
N LYS A 596 -9.31 10.55 -17.06
CA LYS A 596 -8.56 11.00 -18.24
C LYS A 596 -7.15 11.45 -17.86
N TYR A 597 -6.95 11.90 -16.61
CA TYR A 597 -5.69 12.52 -16.16
C TYR A 597 -4.89 11.64 -15.16
N GLY A 598 -5.53 10.78 -14.39
CA GLY A 598 -4.95 10.11 -13.21
C GLY A 598 -3.92 8.99 -13.44
N LYS A 599 -3.76 8.44 -14.65
CA LYS A 599 -2.83 7.30 -14.87
C LYS A 599 -1.94 7.34 -16.10
N SER A 600 -2.42 7.75 -17.27
CA SER A 600 -1.60 7.63 -18.48
C SER A 600 -0.48 8.68 -18.54
N LYS A 601 -0.78 9.95 -18.24
CA LYS A 601 0.22 11.05 -18.36
C LYS A 601 1.34 10.94 -17.33
N LEU A 602 1.04 10.53 -16.09
CA LEU A 602 2.06 10.33 -15.04
C LEU A 602 2.98 9.15 -15.37
N VAL A 603 2.42 8.04 -15.86
CA VAL A 603 3.21 6.87 -16.29
C VAL A 603 4.04 7.20 -17.53
N VAL A 604 3.48 7.92 -18.50
CA VAL A 604 4.20 8.37 -19.70
C VAL A 604 5.34 9.32 -19.32
N LYS A 605 5.10 10.28 -18.42
CA LYS A 605 6.14 11.15 -17.87
C LYS A 605 7.25 10.35 -17.20
N ASN A 606 6.92 9.46 -16.28
CA ASN A 606 7.89 8.62 -15.57
C ASN A 606 8.71 7.75 -16.54
N ASN A 607 8.08 7.20 -17.57
CA ASN A 607 8.76 6.41 -18.60
C ASN A 607 9.69 7.26 -19.48
N LEU A 608 9.30 8.50 -19.81
CA LEU A 608 10.13 9.42 -20.58
C LEU A 608 11.31 9.94 -19.74
N GLU A 609 11.09 10.26 -18.48
CA GLU A 609 12.14 10.63 -17.52
C GLU A 609 13.13 9.48 -17.31
N PHE A 610 12.65 8.24 -17.20
CA PHE A 610 13.50 7.06 -17.17
C PHE A 610 14.33 6.90 -18.46
N LYS A 611 13.73 7.13 -19.63
CA LYS A 611 14.42 7.06 -20.92
C LYS A 611 15.46 8.16 -21.10
N LEU A 612 15.17 9.39 -20.65
CA LEU A 612 16.10 10.51 -20.63
C LEU A 612 17.28 10.21 -19.71
N LYS A 613 17.02 9.73 -18.49
CA LYS A 613 18.05 9.36 -17.52
C LYS A 613 19.01 8.31 -18.08
N LYS A 614 18.49 7.25 -18.71
CA LYS A 614 19.31 6.20 -19.33
C LYS A 614 20.15 6.70 -20.51
N LEU A 615 19.70 7.72 -21.22
CA LEU A 615 20.48 8.33 -22.31
C LEU A 615 21.58 9.25 -21.77
N LEU A 616 21.29 10.02 -20.72
CA LEU A 616 22.28 10.84 -20.02
C LEU A 616 23.38 9.98 -19.38
N GLU A 617 23.01 8.88 -18.70
CA GLU A 617 23.99 7.92 -18.15
C GLU A 617 24.89 7.32 -19.24
N LYS A 618 24.32 6.97 -20.41
CA LYS A 618 25.11 6.48 -21.55
C LYS A 618 26.03 7.54 -22.13
N GLN A 619 25.61 8.81 -22.14
CA GLN A 619 26.44 9.91 -22.60
C GLN A 619 27.57 10.18 -21.61
N GLU A 620 27.29 10.18 -20.31
CA GLU A 620 28.29 10.32 -19.24
C GLU A 620 29.34 9.19 -19.30
N ASP A 621 28.91 7.94 -19.49
CA ASP A 621 29.82 6.81 -19.68
C ASP A 621 30.70 6.96 -20.93
N HIS A 622 30.11 7.44 -22.03
CA HIS A 622 30.83 7.69 -23.28
C HIS A 622 31.83 8.84 -23.12
N ASP A 623 31.44 9.92 -22.47
CA ASP A 623 32.28 11.08 -22.18
C ASP A 623 33.40 10.70 -21.20
N ALA A 624 33.14 9.86 -20.18
CA ALA A 624 34.15 9.35 -19.26
C ALA A 624 35.16 8.42 -19.96
N LYS A 625 34.70 7.54 -20.86
CA LYS A 625 35.58 6.70 -21.69
C LYS A 625 36.42 7.53 -22.65
N SER A 626 35.81 8.54 -23.27
CA SER A 626 36.49 9.45 -24.19
C SER A 626 37.50 10.32 -23.45
N PHE A 627 37.16 10.81 -22.26
CA PHE A 627 38.04 11.56 -21.38
C PHE A 627 39.24 10.70 -20.96
N ASN A 628 39.03 9.49 -20.47
CA ASN A 628 40.11 8.57 -20.11
C ASN A 628 40.99 8.21 -21.31
N LYS A 629 40.41 8.00 -22.49
CA LYS A 629 41.14 7.75 -23.73
C LYS A 629 41.97 8.96 -24.15
N ASN A 630 41.39 10.15 -24.10
CA ASN A 630 42.06 11.40 -24.43
C ASN A 630 43.14 11.75 -23.42
N GLN A 631 42.95 11.47 -22.13
CA GLN A 631 43.94 11.67 -21.09
C GLN A 631 45.13 10.71 -21.24
N LYS A 632 44.87 9.46 -21.64
CA LYS A 632 45.93 8.51 -22.04
C LYS A 632 46.69 8.99 -23.28
N LEU A 633 45.99 9.51 -24.29
CA LEU A 633 46.59 10.05 -25.51
C LEU A 633 47.42 11.32 -25.27
N ILE A 634 46.96 12.21 -24.38
CA ILE A 634 47.67 13.42 -23.94
C ILE A 634 48.95 13.07 -23.19
N ASN A 635 48.92 12.00 -22.39
CA ASN A 635 50.10 11.49 -21.69
C ASN A 635 51.09 10.74 -22.61
N SER A 636 50.69 10.39 -23.83
CA SER A 636 51.52 9.68 -24.81
C SER A 636 51.84 10.56 -26.03
N ASN A 637 52.81 11.47 -25.86
CA ASN A 637 53.44 12.35 -26.86
C ASN A 637 52.53 13.25 -27.73
N GLU A 638 53.06 14.41 -28.09
CA GLU A 638 52.32 15.54 -28.70
C GLU A 638 51.65 15.24 -30.05
N ALA A 639 52.11 14.23 -30.79
CA ALA A 639 51.57 13.85 -32.11
C ALA A 639 50.09 13.40 -32.07
N ASN A 640 49.57 13.01 -30.90
CA ASN A 640 48.20 12.50 -30.74
C ASN A 640 47.15 13.57 -30.43
N LYS A 641 47.53 14.84 -30.21
CA LYS A 641 46.58 15.94 -29.87
C LYS A 641 45.61 16.27 -31.02
N SER A 642 46.01 16.10 -32.28
CA SER A 642 45.16 16.39 -33.46
C SER A 642 44.00 15.38 -33.63
N ILE A 643 44.19 14.12 -33.19
CA ILE A 643 43.18 13.05 -33.26
C ILE A 643 42.04 13.29 -32.25
N VAL A 644 42.34 13.93 -31.12
CA VAL A 644 41.36 14.26 -30.06
C VAL A 644 40.27 15.21 -30.58
N VAL A 645 40.63 16.15 -31.46
CA VAL A 645 39.71 17.17 -32.01
C VAL A 645 38.64 16.55 -32.92
N ASN A 646 38.96 15.50 -33.68
CA ASN A 646 37.99 14.85 -34.57
C ASN A 646 36.98 13.95 -33.84
N SER A 647 37.23 13.56 -32.58
CA SER A 647 36.32 12.71 -31.80
C SER A 647 35.01 13.40 -31.36
N PHE A 648 34.95 14.73 -31.48
CA PHE A 648 33.80 15.53 -31.05
C PHE A 648 32.66 15.63 -32.08
N LYS A 649 32.86 15.23 -33.35
CA LYS A 649 31.84 15.35 -34.41
C LYS A 649 30.67 14.37 -34.30
N ASN A 650 30.74 13.33 -33.47
CA ASN A 650 29.65 12.37 -33.25
C ASN A 650 28.69 12.76 -32.10
N LYS A 651 28.88 13.93 -31.46
CA LYS A 651 28.06 14.41 -30.33
C LYS A 651 26.66 14.92 -30.74
N ASP A 652 26.50 15.42 -31.96
CA ASP A 652 25.28 16.16 -32.36
C ASP A 652 24.02 15.26 -32.36
N SER A 653 24.11 14.01 -32.84
CA SER A 653 22.95 13.10 -32.93
C SER A 653 22.38 12.62 -31.58
N GLN A 654 23.19 12.60 -30.51
CA GLN A 654 22.72 12.24 -29.17
C GLN A 654 22.16 13.45 -28.43
N LEU A 655 22.72 14.63 -28.65
CA LEU A 655 22.23 15.89 -28.11
C LEU A 655 20.79 16.18 -28.57
N ASP A 656 20.51 15.96 -29.86
CA ASP A 656 19.17 16.14 -30.44
C ASP A 656 18.12 15.24 -29.79
N LYS A 657 18.50 14.00 -29.45
CA LYS A 657 17.59 13.04 -28.80
C LYS A 657 17.28 13.43 -27.35
N ILE A 658 18.25 13.99 -26.65
CA ILE A 658 18.11 14.49 -25.28
C ILE A 658 17.20 15.71 -25.27
N GLN A 659 17.46 16.70 -26.13
CA GLN A 659 16.64 17.90 -26.25
C GLN A 659 15.18 17.56 -26.62
N ASN A 660 14.96 16.59 -27.52
CA ASN A 660 13.61 16.14 -27.88
C ASN A 660 12.88 15.49 -26.69
N LEU A 661 13.56 14.69 -25.88
CA LEU A 661 12.98 14.06 -24.68
C LEU A 661 12.69 15.09 -23.58
N GLU A 662 13.61 16.02 -23.32
CA GLU A 662 13.41 17.12 -22.38
C GLU A 662 12.22 17.98 -22.77
N THR A 663 12.08 18.29 -24.06
CA THR A 663 10.93 19.02 -24.60
C THR A 663 9.64 18.26 -24.35
N LYS A 664 9.60 16.94 -24.63
CA LYS A 664 8.42 16.10 -24.36
C LYS A 664 8.06 16.04 -22.86
N ILE A 665 9.05 15.90 -21.98
CA ILE A 665 8.85 15.86 -20.52
C ILE A 665 8.31 17.21 -20.03
N LYS A 666 8.84 18.31 -20.57
CA LYS A 666 8.38 19.67 -20.26
C LYS A 666 6.92 19.85 -20.66
N THR A 667 6.57 19.51 -21.90
CA THR A 667 5.17 19.55 -22.39
C THR A 667 4.24 18.74 -21.51
N ILE A 668 4.60 17.50 -21.17
CA ILE A 668 3.77 16.64 -20.32
C ILE A 668 3.68 17.15 -18.89
N THR A 669 4.73 17.79 -18.36
CA THR A 669 4.70 18.39 -17.03
C THR A 669 3.75 19.58 -16.99
N THR A 670 3.82 20.48 -17.98
CA THR A 670 2.89 21.61 -18.12
C THR A 670 1.45 21.11 -18.27
N ASP A 671 1.24 20.05 -19.05
CA ASP A 671 -0.06 19.40 -19.17
C ASP A 671 -0.59 18.87 -17.83
N ILE A 672 0.26 18.28 -17.00
CA ILE A 672 -0.13 17.76 -15.67
C ILE A 672 -0.48 18.91 -14.73
N GLU A 673 0.28 20.01 -14.74
CA GLU A 673 0.00 21.19 -13.93
C GLU A 673 -1.30 21.88 -14.36
N ASN A 674 -1.53 22.03 -15.68
CA ASN A 674 -2.79 22.53 -16.21
C ASN A 674 -3.96 21.62 -15.84
N SER A 675 -3.76 20.30 -15.88
CA SER A 675 -4.79 19.33 -15.46
C SER A 675 -5.07 19.43 -13.96
N ARG A 676 -4.04 19.68 -13.14
CA ARG A 676 -4.16 19.88 -11.69
C ARG A 676 -5.00 21.11 -11.36
N LEU A 677 -4.70 22.24 -12.01
CA LEU A 677 -5.44 23.49 -11.84
C LEU A 677 -6.89 23.31 -12.26
N TYR A 678 -7.12 22.75 -13.45
CA TYR A 678 -8.45 22.46 -13.97
C TYR A 678 -9.27 21.55 -13.04
N LEU A 679 -8.66 20.46 -12.54
CA LEU A 679 -9.33 19.55 -11.61
C LEU A 679 -9.63 20.19 -10.25
N SER A 680 -8.72 21.04 -9.75
CA SER A 680 -8.94 21.83 -8.53
C SER A 680 -10.10 22.80 -8.70
N GLU A 681 -10.15 23.56 -9.80
CA GLU A 681 -11.22 24.50 -10.12
C GLU A 681 -12.58 23.81 -10.20
N ILE A 682 -12.63 22.68 -10.91
CA ILE A 682 -13.88 21.92 -11.06
C ILE A 682 -14.32 21.36 -9.71
N THR A 683 -13.41 20.81 -8.91
CA THR A 683 -13.76 20.22 -7.62
C THR A 683 -14.20 21.27 -6.62
N GLU A 684 -13.55 22.44 -6.62
CA GLU A 684 -13.98 23.59 -5.84
C GLU A 684 -15.37 24.07 -6.26
N LYS A 685 -15.67 24.10 -7.56
CA LYS A 685 -17.01 24.41 -8.06
C LYS A 685 -18.05 23.41 -7.54
N TYR A 686 -17.75 22.11 -7.49
CA TYR A 686 -18.66 21.11 -6.91
C TYR A 686 -18.85 21.31 -5.41
N TYR A 687 -17.79 21.62 -4.68
CA TYR A 687 -17.85 21.91 -3.24
C TYR A 687 -18.74 23.12 -2.95
N GLN A 688 -18.49 24.25 -3.63
CA GLN A 688 -19.25 25.49 -3.46
C GLN A 688 -20.73 25.30 -3.80
N ASN A 689 -21.02 24.54 -4.86
CA ASN A 689 -22.39 24.22 -5.25
C ASN A 689 -23.11 23.42 -4.17
N PHE A 690 -22.48 22.35 -3.65
CA PHE A 690 -23.06 21.56 -2.56
C PHE A 690 -23.25 22.38 -1.28
N GLU A 691 -22.25 23.16 -0.90
CA GLU A 691 -22.31 24.06 0.27
C GLU A 691 -23.46 25.05 0.17
N LYS A 692 -23.64 25.67 -1.00
CA LYS A 692 -24.77 26.55 -1.28
C LYS A 692 -26.12 25.85 -1.15
N GLN A 693 -26.25 24.60 -1.59
CA GLN A 693 -27.50 23.85 -1.42
C GLN A 693 -27.76 23.52 0.05
N VAL A 694 -26.72 23.15 0.81
CA VAL A 694 -26.87 22.88 2.25
C VAL A 694 -27.25 24.16 2.99
N GLU A 695 -26.62 25.30 2.72
CA GLU A 695 -26.95 26.60 3.32
C GLU A 695 -28.41 27.01 3.07
N LYS A 696 -28.93 26.80 1.86
CA LYS A 696 -30.36 27.06 1.58
C LYS A 696 -31.27 26.19 2.47
N VAL A 697 -30.92 24.92 2.69
CA VAL A 697 -31.69 24.05 3.59
C VAL A 697 -31.55 24.50 5.04
N GLU A 698 -30.36 24.88 5.49
CA GLU A 698 -30.13 25.42 6.84
C GLU A 698 -30.95 26.69 7.09
N LEU A 699 -31.06 27.58 6.10
CA LEU A 699 -31.89 28.79 6.16
C LEU A 699 -33.39 28.46 6.23
N ILE A 700 -33.87 27.53 5.40
CA ILE A 700 -35.29 27.14 5.36
C ILE A 700 -35.69 26.40 6.64
N LYS A 701 -34.79 25.57 7.21
CA LYS A 701 -35.10 24.72 8.38
C LYS A 701 -34.56 25.22 9.71
N ASN A 702 -33.83 26.33 9.72
CA ASN A 702 -33.16 26.89 10.88
C ASN A 702 -32.42 25.82 11.72
N LYS A 703 -31.60 25.01 11.05
CA LYS A 703 -30.93 23.84 11.63
C LYS A 703 -29.49 23.76 11.16
N ASP A 704 -28.58 23.38 12.07
CA ASP A 704 -27.18 23.13 11.72
C ASP A 704 -27.01 21.77 11.00
N LEU A 705 -26.46 21.81 9.79
CA LEU A 705 -26.16 20.64 8.96
C LEU A 705 -24.64 20.46 8.75
N SER A 706 -23.81 21.06 9.60
CA SER A 706 -22.34 20.97 9.60
C SER A 706 -21.79 19.55 9.49
N LYS A 707 -22.45 18.56 10.11
CA LYS A 707 -22.08 17.14 10.01
C LYS A 707 -22.15 16.60 8.57
N PHE A 708 -23.13 17.02 7.77
CA PHE A 708 -23.26 16.61 6.37
C PHE A 708 -22.22 17.30 5.49
N LYS A 709 -21.93 18.58 5.75
CA LYS A 709 -20.83 19.33 5.10
C LYS A 709 -19.50 18.62 5.32
N ALA A 710 -19.20 18.25 6.57
CA ALA A 710 -17.97 17.55 6.93
C ALA A 710 -17.86 16.15 6.30
N LEU A 711 -18.96 15.38 6.24
CA LEU A 711 -18.96 14.06 5.61
C LEU A 711 -18.74 14.17 4.08
N TYR A 712 -19.44 15.09 3.41
CA TYR A 712 -19.30 15.29 1.97
C TYR A 712 -17.90 15.78 1.59
N PHE A 713 -17.35 16.74 2.33
CA PHE A 713 -15.98 17.23 2.17
C PHE A 713 -14.96 16.10 2.34
N ASN A 714 -15.09 15.31 3.41
CA ASN A 714 -14.23 14.17 3.63
C ASN A 714 -14.31 13.16 2.49
N ASP A 715 -15.46 12.98 1.85
CA ASP A 715 -15.64 12.05 0.74
C ASP A 715 -15.07 12.57 -0.60
N ILE A 716 -15.16 13.89 -0.85
CA ILE A 716 -14.54 14.53 -2.03
C ILE A 716 -13.03 14.53 -1.93
N HIS A 717 -12.44 14.98 -0.82
CA HIS A 717 -10.97 15.00 -0.72
C HIS A 717 -10.35 13.62 -0.73
N LYS A 718 -11.10 12.66 -0.20
CA LYS A 718 -10.73 11.27 -0.28
C LYS A 718 -10.57 10.84 -1.74
N LEU A 719 -11.53 11.12 -2.65
CA LEU A 719 -11.42 10.79 -4.09
C LEU A 719 -10.06 11.14 -4.72
N GLU A 720 -9.45 12.22 -4.25
CA GLU A 720 -8.18 12.78 -4.69
C GLU A 720 -6.96 12.06 -4.07
N ILE A 721 -7.07 11.48 -2.88
CA ILE A 721 -6.00 10.67 -2.28
C ILE A 721 -5.75 9.40 -3.11
N SER A 722 -6.78 8.89 -3.80
CA SER A 722 -6.64 7.79 -4.76
C SER A 722 -6.04 8.22 -6.12
N GLU A 723 -6.09 9.51 -6.48
CA GLU A 723 -5.55 10.11 -7.71
C GLU A 723 -4.88 11.46 -7.40
N LYS A 724 -3.58 11.44 -7.01
CA LYS A 724 -2.72 12.53 -6.47
C LYS A 724 -2.67 13.88 -7.28
N LEU A 725 -3.79 14.53 -7.56
CA LEU A 725 -3.88 15.65 -8.51
C LEU A 725 -4.50 16.94 -7.95
N ILE A 726 -4.90 17.04 -6.68
CA ILE A 726 -5.57 18.24 -6.13
C ILE A 726 -4.97 18.64 -4.77
N ASN A 727 -5.02 19.94 -4.43
CA ASN A 727 -4.59 20.49 -3.14
C ASN A 727 -5.68 20.35 -2.07
N PRO A 728 -5.33 19.98 -0.82
CA PRO A 728 -6.30 19.98 0.28
C PRO A 728 -6.69 21.42 0.64
N LYS A 729 -8.01 21.69 0.74
CA LYS A 729 -8.50 22.92 1.36
C LYS A 729 -8.39 22.71 2.87
N VAL A 730 -7.52 23.45 3.56
CA VAL A 730 -7.56 23.48 5.02
C VAL A 730 -8.94 24.02 5.39
N ALA A 731 -9.70 23.27 6.19
CA ALA A 731 -10.99 23.72 6.70
C ALA A 731 -10.79 25.07 7.37
N LEU A 732 -11.19 26.13 6.67
CA LEU A 732 -11.13 27.50 7.16
C LEU A 732 -12.18 27.65 8.25
N ASN A 733 -11.70 28.07 9.42
CA ASN A 733 -12.41 28.81 10.46
C ASN A 733 -13.53 28.06 11.20
N GLN A 734 -13.16 27.47 12.35
CA GLN A 734 -14.00 27.61 13.53
C GLN A 734 -13.52 28.84 14.30
N LYS A 735 -14.37 29.87 14.32
CA LYS A 735 -14.34 30.98 15.26
C LYS A 735 -14.38 30.46 16.70
#